data_AF-A0A3B9F8L4-F1
#
_entry.id   AF-A0A3B9F8L4-F1
#
_cell.length_a   1.000
_cell.length_b   1.000
_cell.length_c   1.000
_cell.angle_alpha   90.00
_cell.angle_beta   90.00
_cell.angle_gamma   90.00
#
_symmetry.space_group_name_H-M   'P 1'
#
loop_
_entity.id
_entity.type
_entity.pdbx_description
1 polymer ?
#
loop_
_entity_poly.entity_id
_entity_poly.type
_entity_poly.pdbx_seq_one_letter_code
_entity_poly.pdbx_strand_id
1 'polypeptide(L)'
;MLVRENGNWDIYPAQCLKVGQKLPILVSLPEISEDVLTLDLLRILDIKDYVNIDVHLPKNWQPTDVVGLAFRLLETNIARRHQYLKTGQFPLKYFFNLETLINISRSQIYLSHCGEESEMKAVIQADVEFARLIGYYLSKGRILPEGNTYKIIFMFALHEQEYVNDVVKGLKNLGFHPYIENLTATIAVYVTSWLFGHILKNVWQCGDMPSNKAIPSFVLRWSTDLQYEVLKVLLRVDSLLTTELHNYNPEITFETSSRRLFDQTVALIQNQGLLPYICQYPESTEIEGNQHTLLWRLEVNDSVVVKPLSEVFSQEHNLKLTTVLRQDKGTKYFLPDSAQDSGDIGLVRITSIEVQNVGECNVYDVEVDNTHLFATTSGIITHNCVGVPTIGGEVYFDSSYSNNPLVNVMALGLMETPKIIKSGAVGIGNPVLYVGSTTGRDGMKGASFASAEISGVSLDDRPAVQVGDPFVEKSLIEACLEAFQTDAVIAAQDMGAAGLTCSTSEMAANGGVGIELDLDKIPTREYGMTPYEYLLSESQERMLFVVHKGREQEVIDIFKRWSLNAVVAGEIIKEPIVRILFQGEVAAEVPAMALTKDTPLYERKILSEPPAYVQKAWEWTAECLKGRSINGIEVVGQAQTWQDILLNLLATPNIASKRSIYRQYDHQVQNNTVILPGEADAAVVRLRPLEKHDGNSDFKTGIAATVDCNPRYVYLNPYEGAKAVVAEAARNLSCVGAEPLAVTDNLNFGSPEKPIGYWQIAEACRGLSEGCRELSTPITGGNVSLYNETLDDQGNPKPIYPTPVVGMVGLIPNLDKICSQGWKNEGDKIYLLGLPVQSQVALGGSEYLATIHKTVAGKPPQVDFDLERRVQAACRFGIRQSWINSAHDSAEGGLAVALAECCLSGEMGATIVLNLPSQQPENFQWDELLFGEGGARIIVSVVPSEQEAWEIFLQENLCGVWQKLGTVESKEKGLKISTIDHQSIINVNYELMSESYYNAIRFFGK
;
A
#
# COMPACT_ATOMS: atom_id res chain seq x y z
N MET A 1 13.41 -21.49 -2.25
CA MET A 1 12.67 -20.63 -1.31
C MET A 1 13.30 -20.72 0.07
N LEU A 2 13.37 -19.61 0.80
CA LEU A 2 13.84 -19.56 2.19
C LEU A 2 12.69 -19.95 3.13
N VAL A 3 12.92 -20.88 4.05
CA VAL A 3 11.88 -21.45 4.92
C VAL A 3 12.38 -21.50 6.37
N ARG A 4 11.49 -21.27 7.33
CA ARG A 4 11.79 -21.38 8.77
C ARG A 4 11.25 -22.68 9.36
N GLU A 5 12.13 -23.58 9.79
CA GLU A 5 11.81 -24.81 10.51
C GLU A 5 12.63 -24.92 11.80
N ASN A 6 11.99 -25.33 12.90
CA ASN A 6 12.64 -25.54 14.21
C ASN A 6 13.48 -24.35 14.73
N GLY A 7 13.14 -23.12 14.32
CA GLY A 7 13.82 -21.89 14.74
C GLY A 7 14.98 -21.46 13.82
N ASN A 8 15.36 -22.27 12.83
CA ASN A 8 16.44 -21.97 11.88
C ASN A 8 15.91 -21.66 10.48
N TRP A 9 16.71 -20.94 9.70
CA TRP A 9 16.45 -20.60 8.29
C TRP A 9 17.18 -21.56 7.37
N ASP A 10 16.44 -22.20 6.47
CA ASP A 10 16.98 -23.14 5.50
C ASP A 10 16.48 -22.81 4.09
N ILE A 11 17.29 -23.12 3.07
CA ILE A 11 16.94 -22.92 1.66
C ILE A 11 16.49 -24.26 1.07
N TYR A 12 15.25 -24.29 0.60
CA TYR A 12 14.66 -25.46 -0.06
C TYR A 12 14.48 -25.22 -1.57
N PRO A 13 14.76 -26.22 -2.43
CA PRO A 13 14.21 -26.28 -3.77
C PRO A 13 12.67 -26.24 -3.70
N ALA A 14 12.00 -25.59 -4.65
CA ALA A 14 10.54 -25.44 -4.63
C ALA A 14 9.79 -26.80 -4.53
N GLN A 15 10.32 -27.83 -5.18
CA GLN A 15 9.82 -29.20 -5.12
C GLN A 15 9.89 -29.89 -3.75
N CYS A 16 10.63 -29.31 -2.81
CA CYS A 16 10.81 -29.84 -1.47
C CYS A 16 9.96 -29.10 -0.42
N LEU A 17 9.17 -28.10 -0.83
CA LEU A 17 8.26 -27.37 0.05
C LEU A 17 7.16 -28.29 0.58
N LYS A 18 6.72 -28.02 1.82
CA LYS A 18 5.67 -28.78 2.49
C LYS A 18 4.67 -27.84 3.15
N VAL A 19 3.39 -28.23 3.12
CA VAL A 19 2.33 -27.58 3.89
C VAL A 19 2.73 -27.53 5.37
N GLY A 20 2.53 -26.38 6.01
CA GLY A 20 2.87 -26.11 7.41
C GLY A 20 4.22 -25.42 7.62
N GLN A 21 5.10 -25.37 6.61
CA GLN A 21 6.36 -24.62 6.64
C GLN A 21 6.10 -23.11 6.66
N LYS A 22 7.01 -22.34 7.27
CA LYS A 22 6.86 -20.88 7.37
C LYS A 22 7.76 -20.16 6.36
N LEU A 23 7.16 -19.35 5.51
CA LEU A 23 7.85 -18.47 4.58
C LEU A 23 8.03 -17.08 5.21
N PRO A 24 9.17 -16.42 4.97
CA PRO A 24 9.39 -15.04 5.36
C PRO A 24 8.70 -14.06 4.39
N ILE A 25 8.13 -12.98 4.94
CA ILE A 25 7.59 -11.83 4.18
C ILE A 25 8.07 -10.52 4.81
N LEU A 26 8.32 -9.47 4.02
CA LEU A 26 8.66 -8.15 4.57
C LEU A 26 7.46 -7.51 5.29
N VAL A 27 7.73 -6.86 6.43
CA VAL A 27 6.76 -6.20 7.32
C VAL A 27 6.87 -4.67 7.21
N SER A 28 7.92 -4.13 6.61
CA SER A 28 8.01 -2.73 6.23
C SER A 28 9.05 -2.56 5.12
N LEU A 29 8.91 -1.51 4.30
CA LEU A 29 10.06 -0.98 3.56
C LEU A 29 10.89 -0.15 4.55
N PRO A 30 12.23 -0.26 4.55
CA PRO A 30 13.07 0.43 5.53
C PRO A 30 12.86 1.94 5.47
N GLU A 31 12.47 2.53 6.60
CA GLU A 31 12.47 3.98 6.76
C GLU A 31 13.91 4.51 6.74
N ILE A 32 14.11 5.59 5.97
CA ILE A 32 15.39 6.29 5.87
C ILE A 32 15.64 6.97 7.24
N SER A 33 16.48 6.37 8.06
CA SER A 33 17.05 7.04 9.24
C SER A 33 18.29 7.83 8.80
N GLU A 34 18.27 9.16 8.94
CA GLU A 34 19.41 10.04 8.64
C GLU A 34 20.58 9.94 9.65
N ASP A 35 20.52 9.07 10.67
CA ASP A 35 21.24 9.33 11.94
C ASP A 35 22.43 8.42 12.31
N VAL A 36 23.24 7.92 11.36
CA VAL A 36 24.55 7.32 11.74
C VAL A 36 25.71 7.81 10.89
N LEU A 37 26.08 9.08 11.06
CA LEU A 37 27.30 9.66 10.49
C LEU A 37 28.56 9.47 11.37
N THR A 38 28.45 8.96 12.59
CA THR A 38 29.58 8.94 13.55
C THR A 38 29.74 7.62 14.31
N LEU A 39 30.92 7.00 14.23
CA LEU A 39 31.32 5.80 14.97
C LEU A 39 32.18 6.18 16.18
N ASP A 40 31.63 6.02 17.39
CA ASP A 40 32.34 6.25 18.65
C ASP A 40 32.93 4.94 19.19
N LEU A 41 34.24 4.75 19.02
CA LEU A 41 34.97 3.55 19.43
C LEU A 41 34.87 3.29 20.94
N LEU A 42 34.77 4.35 21.75
CA LEU A 42 34.63 4.23 23.21
C LEU A 42 33.27 3.65 23.62
N ARG A 43 32.26 3.65 22.73
CA ARG A 43 30.96 3.00 23.00
C ARG A 43 30.93 1.52 22.60
N ILE A 44 31.80 1.10 21.69
CA ILE A 44 31.72 -0.24 21.07
C ILE A 44 32.81 -1.20 21.56
N LEU A 45 33.86 -0.71 22.22
CA LEU A 45 34.89 -1.55 22.85
C LEU A 45 34.34 -2.24 24.11
N ASP A 46 34.64 -3.54 24.27
CA ASP A 46 34.18 -4.34 25.42
C ASP A 46 35.05 -4.07 26.66
N ILE A 47 34.51 -4.28 27.86
CA ILE A 47 35.20 -4.13 29.15
C ILE A 47 36.48 -4.96 29.21
N LYS A 48 36.52 -6.09 28.51
CA LYS A 48 37.71 -6.95 28.39
C LYS A 48 38.86 -6.27 27.64
N ASP A 49 38.57 -5.34 26.75
CA ASP A 49 39.56 -4.62 25.95
C ASP A 49 40.17 -3.44 26.75
N TYR A 50 39.51 -3.00 27.83
CA TYR A 50 39.90 -1.81 28.63
C TYR A 50 41.24 -1.97 29.35
N VAL A 51 41.71 -3.20 29.53
CA VAL A 51 42.98 -3.50 30.20
C VAL A 51 44.18 -3.25 29.28
N ASN A 52 43.94 -3.28 27.97
CA ASN A 52 44.98 -3.27 26.93
C ASN A 52 44.95 -2.00 26.07
N ILE A 53 44.09 -1.02 26.35
CA ILE A 53 43.95 0.20 25.55
C ILE A 53 44.28 1.41 26.42
N ASP A 54 45.12 2.29 25.90
CA ASP A 54 45.38 3.61 26.47
C ASP A 54 44.61 4.70 25.70
N VAL A 55 44.12 5.67 26.45
CA VAL A 55 43.45 6.88 25.98
C VAL A 55 44.43 8.04 26.05
N HIS A 56 44.62 8.72 24.94
CA HIS A 56 45.50 9.86 24.80
C HIS A 56 44.66 11.12 24.65
N LEU A 57 44.81 12.03 25.61
CA LEU A 57 44.19 13.35 25.57
C LEU A 57 45.01 14.32 24.69
N PRO A 58 44.40 15.41 24.20
CA PRO A 58 45.10 16.46 23.46
C PRO A 58 46.36 16.94 24.18
N LYS A 59 47.44 17.17 23.43
CA LYS A 59 48.75 17.57 23.98
C LYS A 59 48.74 18.85 24.83
N ASN A 60 47.73 19.70 24.65
CA ASN A 60 47.53 20.93 25.41
C ASN A 60 46.68 20.75 26.69
N TRP A 61 46.18 19.55 26.96
CA TRP A 61 45.43 19.27 28.18
C TRP A 61 46.33 19.38 29.42
N GLN A 62 45.76 19.89 30.52
CA GLN A 62 46.43 20.02 31.81
C GLN A 62 45.51 19.47 32.90
N PRO A 63 46.03 18.66 33.85
CA PRO A 63 45.22 18.07 34.90
C PRO A 63 44.73 19.14 35.87
N THR A 64 43.44 19.11 36.21
CA THR A 64 42.88 19.93 37.29
C THR A 64 43.13 19.28 38.64
N ASP A 65 43.09 20.06 39.73
CA ASP A 65 43.21 19.54 41.09
C ASP A 65 42.13 18.48 41.40
N VAL A 66 40.94 18.65 40.84
CA VAL A 66 39.80 17.72 41.00
C VAL A 66 40.09 16.38 40.31
N VAL A 67 40.57 16.40 39.07
CA VAL A 67 41.00 15.18 38.36
C VAL A 67 42.16 14.51 39.10
N GLY A 68 43.11 15.31 39.59
CA GLY A 68 44.26 14.83 40.36
C GLY A 68 43.88 14.15 41.68
N LEU A 69 42.83 14.64 42.37
CA LEU A 69 42.28 14.04 43.60
C LEU A 69 41.50 12.75 43.31
N ALA A 70 40.59 12.78 42.33
CA ALA A 70 39.81 11.62 41.93
C ALA A 70 40.72 10.46 41.47
N PHE A 71 41.76 10.78 40.71
CA PHE A 71 42.69 9.76 40.22
C PHE A 71 43.55 9.11 41.32
N ARG A 72 43.67 9.73 42.51
CA ARG A 72 44.35 9.08 43.66
C ARG A 72 43.61 7.84 44.16
N LEU A 73 42.29 7.79 43.97
CA LEU A 73 41.45 6.68 44.36
C LEU A 73 41.53 5.51 43.36
N LEU A 74 41.90 5.80 42.11
CA LEU A 74 41.98 4.83 41.02
C LEU A 74 43.39 4.23 40.84
N GLU A 75 44.45 5.03 41.06
CA GLU A 75 45.85 4.58 40.94
C GLU A 75 46.65 4.92 42.20
N THR A 76 46.94 3.90 43.01
CA THR A 76 47.61 4.04 44.30
C THR A 76 49.10 4.32 44.17
N ASN A 77 49.75 3.94 43.06
CA ASN A 77 51.17 4.20 42.84
C ASN A 77 51.43 5.66 42.43
N ILE A 78 52.18 6.39 43.25
CA ILE A 78 52.44 7.83 43.05
C ILE A 78 53.21 8.11 41.76
N ALA A 79 54.20 7.27 41.42
CA ALA A 79 55.04 7.48 40.23
C ALA A 79 54.22 7.30 38.94
N ARG A 80 53.40 6.25 38.88
CA ARG A 80 52.49 6.01 37.74
C ARG A 80 51.44 7.10 37.61
N ARG A 81 50.83 7.51 38.73
CA ARG A 81 49.85 8.61 38.74
C ARG A 81 50.43 9.91 38.21
N HIS A 82 51.64 10.27 38.63
CA HIS A 82 52.32 11.47 38.14
C HIS A 82 52.65 11.36 36.65
N GLN A 83 53.07 10.17 36.19
CA GLN A 83 53.33 9.91 34.78
C GLN A 83 52.07 10.11 33.92
N TYR A 84 50.95 9.45 34.24
CA TYR A 84 49.70 9.56 33.48
C TYR A 84 49.14 10.99 33.45
N LEU A 85 49.17 11.70 34.57
CA LEU A 85 48.73 13.11 34.63
C LEU A 85 49.65 14.05 33.83
N LYS A 86 50.95 13.75 33.77
CA LYS A 86 51.93 14.53 33.01
C LYS A 86 51.83 14.29 31.51
N THR A 87 51.59 13.05 31.08
CA THR A 87 51.52 12.68 29.67
C THR A 87 50.13 12.84 29.07
N GLY A 88 49.07 12.89 29.89
CA GLY A 88 47.69 12.88 29.40
C GLY A 88 47.27 11.53 28.83
N GLN A 89 48.03 10.46 29.12
CA GLN A 89 47.77 9.10 28.68
C GLN A 89 47.20 8.29 29.85
N PHE A 90 46.02 7.72 29.69
CA PHE A 90 45.34 6.96 30.75
C PHE A 90 44.94 5.58 30.24
N PRO A 91 45.12 4.50 31.01
CA PRO A 91 44.43 3.25 30.74
C PRO A 91 42.92 3.49 30.58
N LEU A 92 42.30 2.91 29.56
CA LEU A 92 40.90 3.14 29.19
C LEU A 92 39.93 2.92 30.38
N LYS A 93 40.20 1.91 31.21
CA LYS A 93 39.46 1.66 32.46
C LYS A 93 39.43 2.85 33.43
N TYR A 94 40.51 3.62 33.50
CA TYR A 94 40.59 4.80 34.37
C TYR A 94 39.95 6.00 33.70
N PHE A 95 40.10 6.13 32.38
CA PHE A 95 39.46 7.20 31.61
C PHE A 95 37.94 7.21 31.80
N PHE A 96 37.23 6.08 31.70
CA PHE A 96 35.77 6.05 31.91
C PHE A 96 35.32 6.55 33.29
N ASN A 97 36.14 6.34 34.33
CA ASN A 97 35.84 6.84 35.67
C ASN A 97 36.13 8.34 35.83
N LEU A 98 36.93 8.91 34.93
CA LEU A 98 37.37 10.30 34.95
C LEU A 98 36.76 11.15 33.83
N GLU A 99 36.08 10.54 32.86
CA GLU A 99 35.66 11.19 31.61
C GLU A 99 34.87 12.48 31.85
N THR A 100 33.88 12.44 32.74
CA THR A 100 33.06 13.61 33.10
C THR A 100 33.89 14.72 33.77
N LEU A 101 34.95 14.36 34.50
CA LEU A 101 35.85 15.31 35.15
C LEU A 101 36.92 15.86 34.19
N ILE A 102 37.32 15.08 33.20
CA ILE A 102 38.27 15.46 32.15
C ILE A 102 37.62 16.44 31.17
N ASN A 103 36.33 16.26 30.86
CA ASN A 103 35.48 17.17 30.09
C ASN A 103 36.09 17.58 28.73
N ILE A 104 36.48 16.58 27.92
CA ILE A 104 36.98 16.75 26.55
C ILE A 104 36.04 16.03 25.59
N SER A 105 35.81 16.63 24.41
CA SER A 105 35.06 15.97 23.34
C SER A 105 35.76 14.70 22.87
N ARG A 106 35.03 13.58 22.78
CA ARG A 106 35.56 12.30 22.30
C ARG A 106 36.20 12.38 20.90
N SER A 107 35.78 13.34 20.06
CA SER A 107 36.41 13.58 18.75
C SER A 107 37.85 14.08 18.80
N GLN A 108 38.31 14.53 19.96
CA GLN A 108 39.69 15.00 20.19
C GLN A 108 40.58 13.93 20.86
N ILE A 109 40.03 12.74 21.10
CA ILE A 109 40.69 11.66 21.82
C ILE A 109 41.30 10.65 20.84
N TYR A 110 42.48 10.16 21.16
CA TYR A 110 43.15 9.06 20.45
C TYR A 110 43.28 7.84 21.36
N LEU A 111 43.28 6.66 20.74
CA LEU A 111 43.38 5.36 21.39
C LEU A 111 44.59 4.62 20.83
N SER A 112 45.32 3.90 21.69
CA SER A 112 46.35 2.96 21.24
C SER A 112 46.35 1.70 22.11
N HIS A 113 46.99 0.63 21.64
CA HIS A 113 47.30 -0.51 22.50
C HIS A 113 48.37 -0.10 23.53
N CYS A 114 48.25 -0.56 24.78
CA CYS A 114 49.18 -0.21 25.85
C CYS A 114 50.65 -0.45 25.45
N GLY A 115 51.43 0.63 25.38
CA GLY A 115 52.84 0.58 25.00
C GLY A 115 53.14 0.60 23.48
N GLU A 116 52.12 0.69 22.62
CA GLU A 116 52.27 0.95 21.19
C GLU A 116 52.13 2.46 20.87
N GLU A 117 52.95 2.96 19.94
CA GLU A 117 52.90 4.35 19.44
C GLU A 117 51.83 4.56 18.34
N SER A 118 51.18 3.49 17.87
CA SER A 118 50.18 3.55 16.79
C SER A 118 48.83 4.00 17.35
N GLU A 119 48.54 5.30 17.19
CA GLU A 119 47.31 5.95 17.68
C GLU A 119 46.20 5.98 16.62
N MET A 120 44.95 5.79 17.04
CA MET A 120 43.74 5.87 16.21
C MET A 120 42.73 6.81 16.86
N LYS A 121 42.00 7.61 16.08
CA LYS A 121 40.94 8.48 16.62
C LYS A 121 39.85 7.66 17.31
N ALA A 122 39.41 8.11 18.49
CA ALA A 122 38.30 7.49 19.23
C ALA A 122 36.94 7.65 18.53
N VAL A 123 36.78 8.69 17.71
CA VAL A 123 35.55 8.93 16.93
C VAL A 123 35.89 9.01 15.45
N ILE A 124 35.24 8.18 14.64
CA ILE A 124 35.41 8.11 13.20
C ILE A 124 34.13 8.65 12.54
N GLN A 125 34.28 9.60 11.61
CA GLN A 125 33.16 10.06 10.80
C GLN A 125 32.98 9.10 9.63
N ALA A 126 31.74 8.67 9.40
CA ALA A 126 31.36 7.88 8.26
C ALA A 126 31.25 8.81 7.05
N ASP A 127 32.33 8.94 6.30
CA ASP A 127 32.41 9.68 5.05
C ASP A 127 32.71 8.75 3.86
N VAL A 128 32.66 9.32 2.67
CA VAL A 128 32.91 8.63 1.39
C VAL A 128 34.31 7.98 1.35
N GLU A 129 35.30 8.53 2.05
CA GLU A 129 36.67 7.99 2.06
C GLU A 129 36.76 6.77 2.98
N PHE A 130 36.12 6.84 4.15
CA PHE A 130 36.05 5.73 5.09
C PHE A 130 35.20 4.57 4.54
N ALA A 131 34.08 4.87 3.88
CA ALA A 131 33.26 3.86 3.20
C ALA A 131 34.06 3.06 2.17
N ARG A 132 34.82 3.75 1.31
CA ARG A 132 35.70 3.10 0.32
C ARG A 132 36.81 2.28 0.98
N LEU A 133 37.43 2.77 2.06
CA LEU A 133 38.46 2.03 2.80
C LEU A 133 37.92 0.70 3.37
N ILE A 134 36.69 0.70 3.89
CA ILE A 134 36.01 -0.53 4.32
C ILE A 134 35.83 -1.48 3.13
N GLY A 135 35.34 -0.97 1.99
CA GLY A 135 35.23 -1.76 0.76
C GLY A 135 36.57 -2.40 0.34
N TYR A 136 37.67 -1.64 0.34
CA TYR A 136 39.01 -2.16 -0.02
C TYR A 136 39.50 -3.22 0.96
N TYR A 137 39.16 -3.09 2.25
CA TYR A 137 39.53 -4.09 3.23
C TYR A 137 38.78 -5.42 3.02
N LEU A 138 37.52 -5.33 2.60
CA LEU A 138 36.68 -6.51 2.34
C LEU A 138 37.12 -7.25 1.07
N SER A 139 37.55 -6.53 0.02
CA SER A 139 38.02 -7.15 -1.24
C SER A 139 39.49 -7.58 -1.18
N LYS A 140 40.41 -6.70 -0.77
CA LYS A 140 41.87 -6.93 -0.87
C LYS A 140 42.60 -6.95 0.47
N GLY A 141 41.90 -6.67 1.56
CA GLY A 141 42.47 -6.62 2.89
C GLY A 141 42.61 -8.01 3.53
N ARG A 142 43.66 -8.22 4.30
CA ARG A 142 43.79 -9.36 5.22
C ARG A 142 44.51 -8.95 6.50
N ILE A 143 44.31 -9.72 7.55
CA ILE A 143 45.01 -9.51 8.82
C ILE A 143 45.90 -10.73 9.09
N LEU A 144 47.18 -10.48 9.30
CA LEU A 144 48.13 -11.50 9.77
C LEU A 144 48.58 -11.15 11.19
N PRO A 145 48.67 -12.13 12.11
CA PRO A 145 49.32 -11.92 13.39
C PRO A 145 50.83 -11.67 13.17
N GLU A 146 51.37 -10.61 13.79
CA GLU A 146 52.80 -10.25 13.72
C GLU A 146 53.29 -10.00 15.15
N GLY A 147 53.74 -11.07 15.82
CA GLY A 147 54.08 -11.02 17.25
C GLY A 147 52.85 -10.76 18.12
N ASN A 148 52.90 -9.70 18.95
CA ASN A 148 51.79 -9.28 19.81
C ASN A 148 50.85 -8.27 19.13
N THR A 149 51.01 -8.02 17.83
CA THR A 149 50.23 -7.02 17.08
C THR A 149 49.65 -7.61 15.80
N TYR A 150 48.89 -6.82 15.05
CA TYR A 150 48.32 -7.23 13.77
C TYR A 150 48.96 -6.46 12.62
N LYS A 151 49.29 -7.19 11.56
CA LYS A 151 49.66 -6.65 10.26
C LYS A 151 48.46 -6.67 9.34
N ILE A 152 47.92 -5.49 9.04
CA ILE A 152 46.85 -5.29 8.07
C ILE A 152 47.50 -5.07 6.70
N ILE A 153 47.13 -5.89 5.72
CA ILE A 153 47.73 -5.89 4.37
C ILE A 153 46.64 -5.71 3.34
N PHE A 154 46.82 -4.76 2.43
CA PHE A 154 46.03 -4.63 1.21
C PHE A 154 46.92 -4.98 0.01
N MET A 155 46.46 -5.86 -0.87
CA MET A 155 47.24 -6.29 -2.05
C MET A 155 46.54 -5.85 -3.34
N PHE A 156 47.28 -5.16 -4.20
CA PHE A 156 46.82 -4.64 -5.47
C PHE A 156 47.71 -5.11 -6.62
N ALA A 157 47.19 -5.20 -7.84
CA ALA A 157 48.01 -5.41 -9.03
C ALA A 157 48.81 -4.15 -9.39
N LEU A 158 49.92 -4.29 -10.14
CA LEU A 158 50.77 -3.14 -10.49
C LEU A 158 50.04 -2.01 -11.25
N HIS A 159 48.94 -2.32 -11.95
CA HIS A 159 48.15 -1.35 -12.71
C HIS A 159 47.09 -0.62 -11.85
N GLU A 160 46.88 -1.04 -10.60
CA GLU A 160 45.85 -0.50 -9.68
C GLU A 160 46.39 0.64 -8.78
N GLN A 161 47.36 1.42 -9.27
CA GLN A 161 48.06 2.44 -8.49
C GLN A 161 47.13 3.51 -7.90
N GLU A 162 45.98 3.78 -8.55
CA GLU A 162 44.98 4.71 -8.04
C GLU A 162 44.29 4.22 -6.75
N TYR A 163 44.04 2.91 -6.63
CA TYR A 163 43.42 2.30 -5.45
C TYR A 163 44.40 2.26 -4.28
N VAL A 164 45.68 2.04 -4.57
CA VAL A 164 46.77 2.18 -3.59
C VAL A 164 46.76 3.57 -2.97
N ASN A 165 46.59 4.62 -3.79
CA ASN A 165 46.53 6.00 -3.30
C ASN A 165 45.30 6.25 -2.42
N ASP A 166 44.14 5.69 -2.78
CA ASP A 166 42.89 5.85 -2.03
C ASP A 166 42.95 5.17 -0.66
N VAL A 167 43.48 3.94 -0.60
CA VAL A 167 43.71 3.23 0.68
C VAL A 167 44.73 3.98 1.54
N VAL A 168 45.83 4.47 0.95
CA VAL A 168 46.84 5.25 1.68
C VAL A 168 46.23 6.52 2.27
N LYS A 169 45.33 7.18 1.53
CA LYS A 169 44.60 8.37 2.00
C LYS A 169 43.68 8.03 3.17
N GLY A 170 42.84 7.01 3.03
CA GLY A 170 41.92 6.56 4.09
C GLY A 170 42.66 6.18 5.37
N LEU A 171 43.75 5.42 5.26
CA LEU A 171 44.58 5.04 6.41
C LEU A 171 45.22 6.25 7.11
N LYS A 172 45.68 7.25 6.34
CA LYS A 172 46.19 8.51 6.90
C LYS A 172 45.13 9.31 7.65
N ASN A 173 43.89 9.35 7.15
CA ASN A 173 42.79 10.05 7.83
C ASN A 173 42.42 9.44 9.18
N LEU A 174 42.59 8.11 9.30
CA LEU A 174 42.44 7.36 10.55
C LEU A 174 43.60 7.57 11.53
N GLY A 175 44.71 8.15 11.08
CA GLY A 175 45.89 8.45 11.91
C GLY A 175 47.11 7.57 11.61
N PHE A 176 47.05 6.68 10.62
CA PHE A 176 48.14 5.74 10.33
C PHE A 176 49.13 6.25 9.29
N HIS A 177 50.35 5.71 9.34
CA HIS A 177 51.39 5.92 8.34
C HIS A 177 51.64 4.62 7.57
N PRO A 178 50.89 4.36 6.48
CA PRO A 178 51.01 3.11 5.74
C PRO A 178 52.36 3.00 5.03
N TYR A 179 52.94 1.79 5.03
CA TYR A 179 54.13 1.44 4.27
C TYR A 179 53.71 0.81 2.93
N ILE A 180 54.35 1.23 1.84
CA ILE A 180 54.05 0.72 0.49
C ILE A 180 55.27 -0.06 0.00
N GLU A 181 55.05 -1.29 -0.45
CA GLU A 181 56.07 -2.17 -1.02
C GLU A 181 55.66 -2.60 -2.43
N ASN A 182 56.53 -2.36 -3.40
CA ASN A 182 56.35 -2.84 -4.77
C ASN A 182 56.98 -4.23 -4.89
N LEU A 183 56.14 -5.26 -5.00
CA LEU A 183 56.54 -6.64 -5.25
C LEU A 183 56.62 -6.90 -6.77
N THR A 184 57.10 -8.08 -7.16
CA THR A 184 57.34 -8.42 -8.58
C THR A 184 56.09 -8.31 -9.46
N ALA A 185 54.90 -8.55 -8.93
CA ALA A 185 53.62 -8.53 -9.67
C ALA A 185 52.49 -7.74 -8.98
N THR A 186 52.72 -7.24 -7.76
CA THR A 186 51.69 -6.59 -6.93
C THR A 186 52.27 -5.44 -6.12
N ILE A 187 51.40 -4.56 -5.62
CA ILE A 187 51.72 -3.50 -4.68
C ILE A 187 51.04 -3.86 -3.36
N ALA A 188 51.82 -3.91 -2.28
CA ALA A 188 51.30 -4.18 -0.94
C ALA A 188 51.31 -2.89 -0.10
N VAL A 189 50.18 -2.59 0.54
CA VAL A 189 50.04 -1.50 1.51
C VAL A 189 49.88 -2.11 2.90
N TYR A 190 50.76 -1.73 3.82
CA TYR A 190 50.82 -2.30 5.18
C TYR A 190 50.53 -1.24 6.24
N VAL A 191 49.77 -1.65 7.26
CA VAL A 191 49.70 -0.96 8.55
C VAL A 191 49.85 -2.00 9.65
N THR A 192 50.71 -1.71 10.63
CA THR A 192 50.85 -2.52 11.84
C THR A 192 50.16 -1.79 12.99
N SER A 193 49.11 -2.39 13.53
CA SER A 193 48.33 -1.83 14.65
C SER A 193 47.51 -2.93 15.30
N TRP A 194 47.74 -3.16 16.60
CA TRP A 194 46.93 -4.13 17.34
C TRP A 194 45.49 -3.62 17.41
N LEU A 195 45.29 -2.34 17.73
CA LEU A 195 43.96 -1.77 17.90
C LEU A 195 43.14 -1.80 16.60
N PHE A 196 43.72 -1.39 15.47
CA PHE A 196 42.99 -1.40 14.21
C PHE A 196 42.69 -2.82 13.71
N GLY A 197 43.65 -3.73 13.85
CA GLY A 197 43.44 -5.14 13.51
C GLY A 197 42.39 -5.79 14.41
N HIS A 198 42.40 -5.49 15.71
CA HIS A 198 41.39 -5.96 16.66
C HIS A 198 40.00 -5.38 16.35
N ILE A 199 39.91 -4.09 16.02
CA ILE A 199 38.64 -3.46 15.64
C ILE A 199 38.08 -4.13 14.39
N LEU A 200 38.87 -4.26 13.33
CA LEU A 200 38.43 -4.91 12.09
C LEU A 200 38.03 -6.37 12.33
N LYS A 201 38.84 -7.14 13.06
CA LYS A 201 38.64 -8.58 13.22
C LYS A 201 37.57 -8.94 14.25
N ASN A 202 37.57 -8.28 15.41
CA ASN A 202 36.81 -8.68 16.59
C ASN A 202 35.62 -7.76 16.88
N VAL A 203 35.78 -6.44 16.69
CA VAL A 203 34.73 -5.46 17.02
C VAL A 203 33.74 -5.34 15.87
N TRP A 204 34.22 -5.03 14.68
CA TRP A 204 33.42 -4.89 13.46
C TRP A 204 33.20 -6.22 12.73
N GLN A 205 33.94 -7.26 13.12
CA GLN A 205 33.82 -8.62 12.61
C GLN A 205 33.97 -8.71 11.08
N CYS A 206 34.84 -7.89 10.51
CA CYS A 206 35.07 -7.82 9.07
C CYS A 206 35.72 -9.08 8.47
N GLY A 207 36.23 -9.99 9.31
CA GLY A 207 36.98 -11.18 8.90
C GLY A 207 38.44 -10.88 8.51
N ASP A 208 39.35 -11.81 8.80
CA ASP A 208 40.80 -11.65 8.55
C ASP A 208 41.30 -12.30 7.25
N MET A 209 40.52 -13.20 6.66
CA MET A 209 40.85 -13.98 5.46
C MET A 209 39.72 -13.90 4.42
N PRO A 210 39.98 -14.14 3.12
CA PRO A 210 38.95 -14.04 2.08
C PRO A 210 37.68 -14.87 2.34
N SER A 211 37.83 -16.07 2.95
CA SER A 211 36.74 -17.01 3.20
C SER A 211 35.84 -16.64 4.39
N ASN A 212 36.21 -15.64 5.21
CA ASN A 212 35.43 -15.22 6.38
C ASN A 212 35.13 -13.72 6.42
N LYS A 213 35.31 -13.02 5.29
CA LYS A 213 34.96 -11.60 5.18
C LYS A 213 33.48 -11.35 5.46
N ALA A 214 33.18 -10.21 6.06
CA ALA A 214 31.80 -9.78 6.29
C ALA A 214 31.71 -8.25 6.32
N ILE A 215 30.63 -7.71 5.76
CA ILE A 215 30.29 -6.29 5.87
C ILE A 215 29.93 -5.98 7.33
N PRO A 216 30.55 -4.97 7.95
CA PRO A 216 30.21 -4.55 9.31
C PRO A 216 28.75 -4.11 9.42
N SER A 217 28.09 -4.45 10.53
CA SER A 217 26.64 -4.18 10.70
C SER A 217 26.27 -2.70 10.62
N PHE A 218 27.17 -1.79 10.98
CA PHE A 218 26.91 -0.35 10.89
C PHE A 218 26.83 0.15 9.44
N VAL A 219 27.49 -0.52 8.49
CA VAL A 219 27.43 -0.15 7.06
C VAL A 219 26.02 -0.30 6.52
N LEU A 220 25.29 -1.32 6.97
CA LEU A 220 23.89 -1.56 6.57
C LEU A 220 22.93 -0.47 7.07
N ARG A 221 23.38 0.40 7.99
CA ARG A 221 22.61 1.52 8.54
C ARG A 221 23.06 2.87 7.99
N TRP A 222 24.08 2.90 7.13
CA TRP A 222 24.50 4.13 6.46
C TRP A 222 23.50 4.55 5.39
N SER A 223 23.58 5.82 4.97
CA SER A 223 22.82 6.31 3.82
C SER A 223 23.13 5.49 2.56
N THR A 224 22.20 5.48 1.61
CA THR A 224 22.35 4.82 0.32
C THR A 224 23.64 5.25 -0.38
N ASP A 225 24.00 6.53 -0.33
CA ASP A 225 25.23 7.05 -0.94
C ASP A 225 26.50 6.42 -0.37
N LEU A 226 26.60 6.26 0.96
CA LEU A 226 27.76 5.64 1.60
C LEU A 226 27.78 4.12 1.39
N GLN A 227 26.62 3.46 1.40
CA GLN A 227 26.51 2.04 1.03
C GLN A 227 26.95 1.82 -0.42
N TYR A 228 26.57 2.73 -1.33
CA TYR A 228 26.95 2.73 -2.73
C TYR A 228 28.47 2.86 -2.90
N GLU A 229 29.16 3.66 -2.08
CA GLU A 229 30.63 3.76 -2.08
C GLU A 229 31.34 2.45 -1.64
N VAL A 230 30.75 1.69 -0.71
CA VAL A 230 31.26 0.36 -0.34
C VAL A 230 31.08 -0.62 -1.50
N LEU A 231 29.88 -0.64 -2.11
CA LEU A 231 29.57 -1.48 -3.26
C LEU A 231 30.47 -1.17 -4.46
N LYS A 232 30.75 0.10 -4.73
CA LYS A 232 31.70 0.51 -5.79
C LYS A 232 33.01 -0.23 -5.66
N VAL A 233 33.60 -0.31 -4.46
CA VAL A 233 34.90 -0.95 -4.28
C VAL A 233 34.81 -2.48 -4.34
N LEU A 234 33.77 -3.07 -3.75
CA LEU A 234 33.57 -4.52 -3.79
C LEU A 234 33.40 -5.04 -5.23
N LEU A 235 32.60 -4.33 -6.03
CA LEU A 235 32.32 -4.68 -7.42
C LEU A 235 33.41 -4.24 -8.40
N ARG A 236 34.38 -3.39 -8.01
CA ARG A 236 35.50 -2.93 -8.86
C ARG A 236 36.66 -3.92 -8.94
N VAL A 237 36.95 -4.57 -7.82
CA VAL A 237 38.29 -5.09 -7.54
C VAL A 237 38.38 -6.61 -7.77
N ASP A 238 37.24 -7.30 -7.78
CA ASP A 238 37.12 -8.75 -8.01
C ASP A 238 36.19 -9.09 -9.20
N SER A 239 35.84 -8.11 -10.04
CA SER A 239 34.96 -8.30 -11.20
C SER A 239 35.71 -8.53 -12.51
N LEU A 240 35.36 -9.59 -13.24
CA LEU A 240 35.57 -9.64 -14.68
C LEU A 240 34.46 -8.81 -15.33
N LEU A 241 34.83 -7.71 -15.96
CA LEU A 241 33.94 -6.99 -16.88
C LEU A 241 34.07 -7.64 -18.27
N THR A 242 33.22 -8.61 -18.56
CA THR A 242 33.15 -9.27 -19.86
C THR A 242 32.22 -8.49 -20.79
N THR A 243 32.78 -7.90 -21.85
CA THR A 243 31.98 -7.29 -22.94
C THR A 243 31.80 -8.25 -24.13
N GLU A 244 32.40 -9.44 -24.07
CA GLU A 244 32.39 -10.44 -25.13
C GLU A 244 31.78 -11.73 -24.60
N LEU A 245 30.50 -11.96 -24.87
CA LEU A 245 29.91 -13.26 -25.24
C LEU A 245 28.40 -13.07 -25.58
N HIS A 246 28.13 -13.14 -26.89
CA HIS A 246 26.87 -13.38 -27.58
C HIS A 246 25.63 -12.45 -27.49
N ASN A 247 25.46 -11.54 -26.54
CA ASN A 247 24.32 -10.60 -26.56
C ASN A 247 24.69 -9.29 -25.86
N TYR A 248 25.00 -8.24 -26.63
CA TYR A 248 25.20 -6.79 -26.38
C TYR A 248 24.96 -6.10 -25.00
N ASN A 249 24.92 -6.80 -23.86
CA ASN A 249 24.70 -6.24 -22.52
C ASN A 249 26.01 -6.30 -21.71
N PRO A 250 26.37 -5.23 -20.98
CA PRO A 250 27.54 -5.26 -20.10
C PRO A 250 27.24 -6.09 -18.84
N GLU A 251 28.18 -6.96 -18.48
CA GLU A 251 28.11 -7.84 -17.30
C GLU A 251 29.17 -7.45 -16.27
N ILE A 252 28.76 -7.26 -15.01
CA ILE A 252 29.65 -7.11 -13.86
C ILE A 252 29.51 -8.36 -12.99
N THR A 253 30.62 -9.04 -12.76
CA THR A 253 30.68 -10.21 -11.86
C THR A 253 31.22 -9.82 -10.49
N PHE A 254 30.73 -10.41 -9.40
CA PHE A 254 31.41 -10.35 -8.10
C PHE A 254 31.59 -11.76 -7.57
N GLU A 255 32.80 -12.09 -7.16
CA GLU A 255 33.15 -13.42 -6.66
C GLU A 255 33.73 -13.33 -5.25
N THR A 256 33.25 -14.22 -4.38
CA THR A 256 33.86 -14.37 -3.05
C THR A 256 33.75 -15.80 -2.56
N SER A 257 34.74 -16.21 -1.76
CA SER A 257 34.70 -17.48 -1.01
C SER A 257 34.00 -17.34 0.34
N SER A 258 33.69 -16.12 0.78
CA SER A 258 32.90 -15.89 2.00
C SER A 258 31.42 -15.84 1.67
N ARG A 259 30.68 -16.88 2.09
CA ARG A 259 29.21 -16.90 1.98
C ARG A 259 28.58 -15.69 2.66
N ARG A 260 29.11 -15.29 3.82
CA ARG A 260 28.61 -14.16 4.59
C ARG A 260 28.81 -12.83 3.86
N LEU A 261 29.97 -12.63 3.23
CA LEU A 261 30.19 -11.45 2.38
C LEU A 261 29.26 -11.47 1.16
N PHE A 262 29.10 -12.63 0.53
CA PHE A 262 28.19 -12.79 -0.61
C PHE A 262 26.76 -12.37 -0.27
N ASP A 263 26.15 -12.95 0.77
CA ASP A 263 24.77 -12.65 1.17
C ASP A 263 24.60 -11.16 1.54
N GLN A 264 25.60 -10.57 2.23
CA GLN A 264 25.55 -9.17 2.62
C GLN A 264 25.76 -8.21 1.44
N THR A 265 26.56 -8.59 0.44
CA THR A 265 26.72 -7.83 -0.81
C THR A 265 25.42 -7.87 -1.61
N VAL A 266 24.75 -9.03 -1.69
CA VAL A 266 23.40 -9.14 -2.28
C VAL A 266 22.45 -8.20 -1.55
N ALA A 267 22.35 -8.26 -0.23
CA ALA A 267 21.48 -7.38 0.55
C ALA A 267 21.80 -5.88 0.35
N LEU A 268 23.08 -5.50 0.25
CA LEU A 268 23.45 -4.10 -0.06
C LEU A 268 23.00 -3.67 -1.45
N ILE A 269 23.17 -4.52 -2.47
CA ILE A 269 22.71 -4.25 -3.85
C ILE A 269 21.19 -4.12 -3.88
N GLN A 270 20.51 -4.97 -3.11
CA GLN A 270 19.08 -4.91 -2.95
C GLN A 270 18.64 -3.62 -2.23
N ASN A 271 19.35 -3.17 -1.20
CA ASN A 271 19.07 -1.87 -0.55
C ASN A 271 19.22 -0.67 -1.49
N GLN A 272 20.03 -0.78 -2.55
CA GLN A 272 20.11 0.24 -3.61
C GLN A 272 18.99 0.14 -4.65
N GLY A 273 18.11 -0.84 -4.47
CA GLY A 273 16.97 -1.04 -5.30
C GLY A 273 17.22 -1.87 -6.56
N LEU A 274 18.22 -2.75 -6.51
CA LEU A 274 18.67 -3.54 -7.65
C LEU A 274 18.49 -5.04 -7.38
N LEU A 275 17.93 -5.80 -8.33
CA LEU A 275 17.84 -7.26 -8.25
C LEU A 275 18.94 -7.95 -9.08
N PRO A 276 19.98 -8.52 -8.46
CA PRO A 276 21.03 -9.20 -9.21
C PRO A 276 20.66 -10.64 -9.55
N TYR A 277 21.24 -11.17 -10.64
CA TYR A 277 21.14 -12.59 -10.96
C TYR A 277 22.17 -13.38 -10.12
N ILE A 278 21.71 -14.44 -9.47
CA ILE A 278 22.54 -15.24 -8.56
C ILE A 278 22.83 -16.60 -9.20
N CYS A 279 24.10 -16.86 -9.49
CA CYS A 279 24.59 -18.13 -10.01
C CYS A 279 25.39 -18.88 -8.94
N GLN A 280 25.07 -20.16 -8.74
CA GLN A 280 25.91 -21.05 -7.95
C GLN A 280 26.61 -22.05 -8.87
N TYR A 281 27.95 -22.03 -8.93
CA TYR A 281 28.71 -23.06 -9.62
C TYR A 281 29.14 -24.15 -8.62
N PRO A 282 28.80 -25.43 -8.83
CA PRO A 282 28.98 -26.49 -7.84
C PRO A 282 30.38 -27.13 -7.81
N GLU A 283 31.40 -26.57 -8.48
CA GLU A 283 32.73 -27.21 -8.56
C GLU A 283 33.83 -26.32 -7.96
N SER A 284 34.73 -26.95 -7.19
CA SER A 284 35.98 -26.34 -6.75
C SER A 284 36.85 -26.03 -7.97
N THR A 285 37.18 -24.77 -8.19
CA THR A 285 38.06 -24.37 -9.30
C THR A 285 39.52 -24.37 -8.85
N GLU A 286 40.39 -25.00 -9.63
CA GLU A 286 41.83 -24.91 -9.42
C GLU A 286 42.37 -23.69 -10.17
N ILE A 287 42.90 -22.71 -9.44
CA ILE A 287 43.51 -21.49 -10.01
C ILE A 287 44.97 -21.47 -9.56
N GLU A 288 45.89 -21.45 -10.54
CA GLU A 288 47.34 -21.46 -10.34
C GLU A 288 47.86 -22.62 -9.46
N GLY A 289 47.25 -23.80 -9.58
CA GLY A 289 47.68 -25.01 -8.86
C GLY A 289 47.19 -25.10 -7.41
N ASN A 290 46.30 -24.19 -6.98
CA ASN A 290 45.65 -24.22 -5.68
C ASN A 290 44.16 -24.51 -5.85
N GLN A 291 43.64 -25.47 -5.08
CA GLN A 291 42.21 -25.74 -4.97
C GLN A 291 41.53 -24.60 -4.19
N HIS A 292 40.60 -23.90 -4.82
CA HIS A 292 39.77 -22.89 -4.16
C HIS A 292 38.45 -23.50 -3.70
N THR A 293 38.01 -23.14 -2.49
CA THR A 293 36.68 -23.46 -1.94
C THR A 293 35.56 -22.92 -2.84
N LEU A 294 34.35 -23.49 -2.73
CA LEU A 294 33.14 -23.04 -3.45
C LEU A 294 33.08 -21.51 -3.54
N LEU A 295 33.11 -21.02 -4.78
CA LEU A 295 33.02 -19.59 -5.10
C LEU A 295 31.55 -19.23 -5.29
N TRP A 296 31.12 -18.18 -4.60
CA TRP A 296 29.81 -17.57 -4.79
C TRP A 296 29.95 -16.45 -5.82
N ARG A 297 29.20 -16.53 -6.93
CA ARG A 297 29.24 -15.54 -8.00
C ARG A 297 27.91 -14.79 -8.09
N LEU A 298 28.03 -13.47 -8.19
CA LEU A 298 26.95 -12.56 -8.53
C LEU A 298 27.15 -12.05 -9.95
N GLU A 299 26.08 -11.97 -10.74
CA GLU A 299 26.10 -11.41 -12.10
C GLU A 299 25.10 -10.23 -12.17
N VAL A 300 25.59 -9.06 -12.61
CA VAL A 300 24.79 -7.85 -12.80
C VAL A 300 24.83 -7.47 -14.29
N ASN A 301 23.73 -7.75 -15.00
CA ASN A 301 23.66 -7.70 -16.47
C ASN A 301 22.67 -6.63 -16.99
N ASP A 302 22.30 -5.69 -16.13
CA ASP A 302 21.31 -4.64 -16.41
C ASP A 302 22.01 -3.31 -16.73
N SER A 303 21.67 -2.70 -17.87
CA SER A 303 22.31 -1.46 -18.35
C SER A 303 21.97 -0.23 -17.52
N VAL A 304 20.80 -0.18 -16.86
CA VAL A 304 20.38 0.88 -15.94
C VAL A 304 21.16 0.79 -14.63
N VAL A 305 21.55 -0.42 -14.22
CA VAL A 305 22.42 -0.65 -13.03
C VAL A 305 23.89 -0.42 -13.34
N VAL A 306 24.34 -0.87 -14.51
CA VAL A 306 25.73 -0.70 -14.97
C VAL A 306 26.05 0.76 -15.28
N LYS A 307 25.06 1.58 -15.66
CA LYS A 307 25.26 3.00 -16.02
C LYS A 307 25.71 3.89 -14.85
N PRO A 308 25.08 3.88 -13.65
CA PRO A 308 25.64 4.50 -12.45
C PRO A 308 26.98 3.89 -12.00
N LEU A 309 27.20 2.61 -12.30
CA LEU A 309 28.46 1.90 -12.07
C LEU A 309 29.49 2.13 -13.21
N SER A 310 29.20 2.97 -14.20
CA SER A 310 30.14 3.22 -15.31
C SER A 310 31.15 4.32 -14.99
N GLU A 311 30.92 5.13 -13.96
CA GLU A 311 31.88 6.13 -13.47
C GLU A 311 33.03 5.50 -12.64
N VAL A 312 33.04 4.18 -12.58
CA VAL A 312 33.68 3.37 -11.54
C VAL A 312 34.81 2.51 -12.11
N PHE A 313 34.92 2.31 -13.42
CA PHE A 313 36.01 1.55 -14.04
C PHE A 313 37.12 2.47 -14.62
N SER A 314 38.30 1.91 -14.88
CA SER A 314 39.43 2.67 -15.45
C SER A 314 39.06 3.37 -16.77
N GLN A 315 39.75 4.45 -17.15
CA GLN A 315 39.46 5.23 -18.37
C GLN A 315 39.35 4.36 -19.63
N GLU A 316 40.10 3.26 -19.70
CA GLU A 316 40.09 2.32 -20.83
C GLU A 316 38.80 1.46 -20.88
N HIS A 317 38.30 1.01 -19.72
CA HIS A 317 37.04 0.25 -19.62
C HIS A 317 35.81 1.14 -19.81
N ASN A 318 35.88 2.39 -19.37
CA ASN A 318 34.80 3.37 -19.55
C ASN A 318 34.54 3.70 -21.02
N LEU A 319 35.57 3.73 -21.86
CA LEU A 319 35.41 3.91 -23.30
C LEU A 319 34.67 2.73 -23.97
N LYS A 320 34.93 1.50 -23.51
CA LYS A 320 34.22 0.28 -23.99
C LYS A 320 32.77 0.25 -23.50
N LEU A 321 32.54 0.48 -22.20
CA LEU A 321 31.21 0.58 -21.58
C LEU A 321 30.35 1.67 -22.22
N THR A 322 30.90 2.87 -22.45
CA THR A 322 30.17 3.98 -23.08
C THR A 322 29.78 3.65 -24.52
N THR A 323 30.55 2.81 -25.21
CA THR A 323 30.23 2.36 -26.58
C THR A 323 29.10 1.33 -26.59
N VAL A 324 29.08 0.42 -25.61
CA VAL A 324 28.02 -0.59 -25.42
C VAL A 324 26.71 0.05 -24.92
N LEU A 325 26.78 0.92 -23.92
CA LEU A 325 25.62 1.63 -23.35
C LEU A 325 24.96 2.62 -24.34
N ARG A 326 25.63 3.00 -25.44
CA ARG A 326 25.05 3.80 -26.54
C ARG A 326 24.24 2.98 -27.54
N GLN A 327 24.41 1.65 -27.55
CA GLN A 327 23.73 0.75 -28.49
C GLN A 327 22.54 0.01 -27.86
N ASP A 328 22.37 0.13 -26.55
CA ASP A 328 21.27 -0.49 -25.81
C ASP A 328 19.94 0.28 -26.02
N LYS A 329 18.88 -0.48 -26.36
CA LYS A 329 17.52 0.02 -26.67
C LYS A 329 16.53 -0.23 -25.53
N GLY A 330 17.01 -0.38 -24.31
CA GLY A 330 16.20 -0.29 -23.10
C GLY A 330 15.32 -1.51 -22.87
N THR A 331 15.61 -2.23 -21.79
CA THR A 331 14.69 -3.21 -21.22
C THR A 331 14.62 -3.05 -19.70
N LYS A 332 13.40 -2.73 -19.24
CA LYS A 332 12.69 -3.07 -17.99
C LYS A 332 13.40 -3.03 -16.62
N TYR A 333 12.76 -2.27 -15.72
CA TYR A 333 12.93 -2.18 -14.27
C TYR A 333 12.90 -3.52 -13.51
N PHE A 334 13.66 -3.62 -12.41
CA PHE A 334 13.38 -4.50 -11.26
C PHE A 334 14.03 -3.98 -9.95
N LEU A 335 13.24 -3.92 -8.87
CA LEU A 335 13.62 -3.61 -7.48
C LEU A 335 13.42 -4.84 -6.55
N PRO A 336 14.07 -4.94 -5.38
CA PRO A 336 14.50 -6.18 -4.73
C PRO A 336 14.07 -6.46 -3.27
N ASP A 337 14.25 -7.72 -2.85
CA ASP A 337 13.83 -8.27 -1.54
C ASP A 337 14.98 -8.61 -0.55
N SER A 338 14.90 -8.01 0.65
CA SER A 338 15.03 -8.63 2.00
C SER A 338 16.30 -8.50 2.87
N ALA A 339 16.08 -8.01 4.11
CA ALA A 339 16.91 -8.17 5.31
C ALA A 339 16.01 -8.54 6.52
N GLN A 340 16.35 -9.58 7.32
CA GLN A 340 15.77 -9.84 8.68
C GLN A 340 16.90 -9.87 9.71
N ASP A 341 16.76 -9.55 10.99
CA ASP A 341 15.61 -9.50 11.91
C ASP A 341 15.60 -8.10 12.63
N SER A 342 15.01 -7.10 11.98
CA SER A 342 14.34 -5.97 12.65
C SER A 342 12.85 -6.29 12.72
N GLY A 343 11.99 -5.45 13.30
CA GLY A 343 10.52 -5.64 13.29
C GLY A 343 9.86 -5.63 11.90
N ASP A 344 10.65 -5.88 10.85
CA ASP A 344 10.40 -5.68 9.44
C ASP A 344 10.32 -7.00 8.66
N ILE A 345 10.30 -8.18 9.32
CA ILE A 345 9.96 -9.46 8.68
C ILE A 345 8.98 -10.32 9.50
N GLY A 346 7.95 -10.77 8.80
CA GLY A 346 6.82 -11.55 9.25
C GLY A 346 6.91 -12.97 8.70
N LEU A 347 6.17 -13.87 9.34
CA LEU A 347 6.15 -15.28 8.95
C LEU A 347 4.74 -15.66 8.54
N VAL A 348 4.60 -16.21 7.35
CA VAL A 348 3.34 -16.76 6.83
C VAL A 348 3.50 -18.26 6.64
N ARG A 349 2.52 -19.05 7.07
CA ARG A 349 2.60 -20.52 6.99
C ARG A 349 2.03 -20.98 5.66
N ILE A 350 2.70 -21.89 4.97
CA ILE A 350 2.17 -22.56 3.78
C ILE A 350 0.92 -23.36 4.15
N THR A 351 -0.20 -23.07 3.51
CA THR A 351 -1.49 -23.73 3.68
C THR A 351 -1.76 -24.74 2.56
N SER A 352 -1.33 -24.44 1.33
CA SER A 352 -1.44 -25.36 0.19
C SER A 352 -0.26 -25.19 -0.79
N ILE A 353 0.04 -26.24 -1.56
CA ILE A 353 1.04 -26.22 -2.63
C ILE A 353 0.45 -26.94 -3.84
N GLU A 354 0.31 -26.24 -4.96
CA GLU A 354 -0.08 -26.82 -6.24
C GLU A 354 1.12 -26.84 -7.19
N VAL A 355 1.18 -27.86 -8.06
CA VAL A 355 2.26 -27.98 -9.05
C VAL A 355 1.64 -27.97 -10.43
N GLN A 356 1.90 -26.91 -11.19
CA GLN A 356 1.48 -26.77 -12.57
C GLN A 356 2.64 -27.10 -13.50
N ASN A 357 2.39 -27.94 -14.50
CA ASN A 357 3.39 -28.27 -15.50
C ASN A 357 3.27 -27.28 -16.66
N VAL A 358 4.24 -26.36 -16.78
CA VAL A 358 4.25 -25.31 -17.80
C VAL A 358 5.44 -25.56 -18.72
N GLY A 359 5.20 -26.27 -19.83
CA GLY A 359 6.23 -26.65 -20.78
C GLY A 359 7.15 -27.76 -20.26
N GLU A 360 8.46 -27.48 -20.15
CA GLU A 360 9.46 -28.40 -19.58
C GLU A 360 9.73 -28.14 -18.08
N CYS A 361 9.00 -27.20 -17.47
CA CYS A 361 9.23 -26.74 -16.11
C CYS A 361 8.03 -27.01 -15.20
N ASN A 362 8.30 -27.38 -13.95
CA ASN A 362 7.29 -27.42 -12.90
C ASN A 362 7.22 -26.04 -12.21
N VAL A 363 6.04 -25.42 -12.23
CA VAL A 363 5.72 -24.21 -11.48
C VAL A 363 5.03 -24.64 -10.19
N TYR A 364 5.53 -24.18 -9.04
CA TYR A 364 4.97 -24.48 -7.72
C TYR A 364 4.21 -23.25 -7.22
N ASP A 365 2.89 -23.34 -7.21
CA ASP A 365 2.00 -22.34 -6.61
C ASP A 365 1.85 -22.66 -5.11
N VAL A 366 1.99 -21.65 -4.25
CA VAL A 366 2.09 -21.84 -2.79
C VAL A 366 1.18 -20.85 -2.10
N GLU A 367 0.13 -21.36 -1.46
CA GLU A 367 -0.79 -20.55 -0.65
C GLU A 367 -0.29 -20.48 0.80
N VAL A 368 -0.50 -19.34 1.47
CA VAL A 368 -0.05 -19.12 2.85
C VAL A 368 -1.16 -18.54 3.76
N ASP A 369 -0.96 -18.53 5.07
CA ASP A 369 -1.88 -17.91 6.04
C ASP A 369 -2.21 -16.46 5.63
N ASN A 370 -3.49 -16.06 5.74
CA ASN A 370 -3.98 -14.70 5.48
C ASN A 370 -3.76 -14.16 4.05
N THR A 371 -3.52 -15.02 3.05
CA THR A 371 -3.46 -14.63 1.62
C THR A 371 -4.66 -13.82 1.15
N HIS A 372 -5.85 -14.07 1.71
CA HIS A 372 -7.09 -13.35 1.38
C HIS A 372 -7.08 -11.87 1.80
N LEU A 373 -6.20 -11.45 2.74
CA LEU A 373 -6.03 -10.03 3.12
C LEU A 373 -5.06 -9.29 2.18
N PHE A 374 -4.24 -10.01 1.42
CA PHE A 374 -3.17 -9.47 0.58
C PHE A 374 -3.55 -9.34 -0.91
N ALA A 375 -4.63 -10.00 -1.35
CA ALA A 375 -4.85 -10.33 -2.76
C ALA A 375 -5.90 -9.49 -3.49
N THR A 376 -6.08 -8.20 -3.17
CA THR A 376 -7.02 -7.34 -3.94
C THR A 376 -6.34 -6.07 -4.47
N THR A 377 -5.41 -5.46 -3.72
CA THR A 377 -4.75 -4.24 -4.20
C THR A 377 -3.83 -4.51 -5.39
N SER A 378 -3.04 -5.60 -5.40
CA SER A 378 -2.09 -5.91 -6.49
C SER A 378 -2.74 -6.03 -7.87
N GLY A 379 -3.94 -6.60 -7.94
CA GLY A 379 -4.72 -6.67 -9.18
C GLY A 379 -5.13 -5.28 -9.66
N ILE A 380 -5.63 -4.44 -8.74
CA ILE A 380 -6.00 -3.04 -9.01
C ILE A 380 -4.76 -2.22 -9.40
N ILE A 381 -3.60 -2.40 -8.74
CA ILE A 381 -2.33 -1.73 -9.07
C ILE A 381 -1.89 -2.11 -10.49
N THR A 382 -1.98 -3.39 -10.83
CA THR A 382 -1.61 -3.85 -12.17
C THR A 382 -2.52 -3.23 -13.22
N HIS A 383 -3.83 -3.19 -12.96
CA HIS A 383 -4.79 -2.56 -13.87
C HIS A 383 -4.68 -1.03 -13.91
N ASN A 384 -4.13 -0.38 -12.88
CA ASN A 384 -3.84 1.05 -12.90
C ASN A 384 -2.87 1.44 -14.03
N CYS A 385 -2.10 0.49 -14.60
CA CYS A 385 -1.32 0.68 -15.83
C CYS A 385 -2.17 1.04 -17.07
N VAL A 386 -3.49 0.82 -17.04
CA VAL A 386 -4.42 1.28 -18.09
C VAL A 386 -4.46 2.83 -18.18
N GLY A 387 -3.98 3.53 -17.15
CA GLY A 387 -3.94 5.00 -17.13
C GLY A 387 -5.27 5.63 -16.70
N VAL A 388 -6.02 4.93 -15.85
CA VAL A 388 -7.20 5.45 -15.15
C VAL A 388 -6.86 5.58 -13.66
N PRO A 389 -6.96 6.78 -13.06
CA PRO A 389 -6.58 6.98 -11.67
C PRO A 389 -7.58 6.35 -10.71
N THR A 390 -7.08 5.75 -9.62
CA THR A 390 -7.94 5.32 -8.50
C THR A 390 -8.10 6.50 -7.55
N ILE A 391 -9.22 7.21 -7.64
CA ILE A 391 -9.44 8.49 -6.94
C ILE A 391 -9.98 8.34 -5.51
N GLY A 392 -10.43 7.15 -5.12
CA GLY A 392 -11.09 6.91 -3.84
C GLY A 392 -11.53 5.46 -3.70
N GLY A 393 -12.17 5.14 -2.58
CA GLY A 393 -12.66 3.81 -2.29
C GLY A 393 -12.94 3.62 -0.80
N GLU A 394 -13.72 2.60 -0.48
CA GLU A 394 -14.07 2.20 0.88
C GLU A 394 -13.41 0.86 1.22
N VAL A 395 -12.96 0.72 2.47
CA VAL A 395 -12.38 -0.52 2.98
C VAL A 395 -12.94 -0.81 4.36
N TYR A 396 -13.58 -1.97 4.48
CA TYR A 396 -14.24 -2.42 5.70
C TYR A 396 -13.77 -3.83 6.08
N PHE A 397 -13.50 -4.04 7.37
CA PHE A 397 -13.02 -5.29 7.93
C PHE A 397 -14.04 -5.87 8.91
N ASP A 398 -14.45 -7.11 8.66
CA ASP A 398 -15.25 -7.91 9.59
C ASP A 398 -15.01 -9.41 9.34
N SER A 399 -15.11 -10.22 10.40
CA SER A 399 -14.93 -11.67 10.34
C SER A 399 -15.98 -12.43 9.49
N SER A 400 -17.07 -11.77 9.12
CA SER A 400 -18.08 -12.29 8.19
C SER A 400 -17.56 -12.40 6.76
N TYR A 401 -16.55 -11.60 6.38
CA TYR A 401 -15.94 -11.61 5.05
C TYR A 401 -14.72 -12.54 4.93
N SER A 402 -14.27 -13.18 6.01
CA SER A 402 -12.99 -13.92 6.03
C SER A 402 -12.87 -15.02 4.98
N ASN A 403 -13.97 -15.69 4.64
CA ASN A 403 -13.99 -16.77 3.64
C ASN A 403 -14.64 -16.35 2.32
N ASN A 404 -15.21 -15.14 2.26
CA ASN A 404 -15.83 -14.58 1.07
C ASN A 404 -15.64 -13.05 1.08
N PRO A 405 -14.45 -12.57 0.66
CA PRO A 405 -14.17 -11.14 0.61
C PRO A 405 -14.90 -10.47 -0.55
N LEU A 406 -15.28 -9.21 -0.37
CA LEU A 406 -15.92 -8.41 -1.41
C LEU A 406 -14.91 -7.52 -2.11
N VAL A 407 -14.93 -7.55 -3.44
CA VAL A 407 -14.16 -6.64 -4.30
C VAL A 407 -15.12 -6.02 -5.30
N ASN A 408 -15.46 -4.76 -5.07
CA ASN A 408 -16.32 -3.99 -5.96
C ASN A 408 -15.50 -2.86 -6.59
N VAL A 409 -15.66 -2.64 -7.90
CA VAL A 409 -14.95 -1.59 -8.64
C VAL A 409 -15.99 -0.68 -9.29
N MET A 410 -15.95 0.60 -8.92
CA MET A 410 -16.71 1.65 -9.59
C MET A 410 -15.78 2.39 -10.55
N ALA A 411 -16.16 2.49 -11.83
CA ALA A 411 -15.44 3.27 -12.82
C ALA A 411 -16.27 4.51 -13.21
N LEU A 412 -15.61 5.67 -13.28
CA LEU A 412 -16.21 6.93 -13.72
C LEU A 412 -15.61 7.37 -15.06
N GLY A 413 -16.44 7.40 -16.11
CA GLY A 413 -16.07 7.89 -17.44
C GLY A 413 -16.75 9.22 -17.77
N LEU A 414 -16.00 10.15 -18.36
CA LEU A 414 -16.53 11.42 -18.87
C LEU A 414 -16.75 11.31 -20.38
N MET A 415 -17.89 11.81 -20.87
CA MET A 415 -18.22 11.85 -22.30
C MET A 415 -18.76 13.22 -22.70
N GLU A 416 -18.28 13.78 -23.80
CA GLU A 416 -18.73 15.06 -24.37
C GLU A 416 -19.45 14.81 -25.70
N THR A 417 -20.59 14.10 -25.66
CA THR A 417 -21.35 13.78 -26.87
C THR A 417 -22.85 13.66 -26.58
N PRO A 418 -23.72 14.17 -27.47
CA PRO A 418 -25.15 13.88 -27.40
C PRO A 418 -25.51 12.50 -27.94
N LYS A 419 -24.58 11.84 -28.67
CA LYS A 419 -24.78 10.52 -29.28
C LYS A 419 -24.15 9.44 -28.41
N ILE A 420 -24.98 8.62 -27.77
CA ILE A 420 -24.54 7.46 -26.99
C ILE A 420 -24.65 6.22 -27.87
N ILE A 421 -23.52 5.52 -28.06
CA ILE A 421 -23.51 4.19 -28.70
C ILE A 421 -24.10 3.19 -27.72
N LYS A 422 -25.11 2.44 -28.17
CA LYS A 422 -25.83 1.45 -27.36
C LYS A 422 -25.45 0.04 -27.82
N SER A 423 -25.84 -0.97 -27.04
CA SER A 423 -25.57 -2.36 -27.37
C SER A 423 -26.56 -2.99 -28.35
N GLY A 424 -27.74 -2.40 -28.59
CA GLY A 424 -28.76 -2.97 -29.46
C GLY A 424 -28.38 -2.93 -30.94
N ALA A 425 -28.21 -4.11 -31.56
CA ALA A 425 -27.90 -4.24 -32.98
C ALA A 425 -29.05 -3.78 -33.88
N VAL A 426 -28.76 -2.97 -34.91
CA VAL A 426 -29.76 -2.58 -35.91
C VAL A 426 -29.21 -2.61 -37.34
N GLY A 427 -30.11 -2.84 -38.30
CA GLY A 427 -29.82 -2.87 -39.73
C GLY A 427 -29.41 -4.26 -40.24
N ILE A 428 -30.36 -4.96 -40.86
CA ILE A 428 -30.16 -6.30 -41.43
C ILE A 428 -29.03 -6.27 -42.47
N GLY A 429 -28.13 -7.26 -42.39
CA GLY A 429 -26.98 -7.43 -43.27
C GLY A 429 -25.77 -6.53 -42.92
N ASN A 430 -25.83 -5.76 -41.83
CA ASN A 430 -24.66 -5.08 -41.30
C ASN A 430 -23.68 -6.10 -40.69
N PRO A 431 -22.37 -5.92 -40.92
CA PRO A 431 -21.35 -6.82 -40.38
C PRO A 431 -21.24 -6.71 -38.85
N VAL A 432 -21.01 -7.87 -38.23
CA VAL A 432 -20.66 -8.02 -36.82
C VAL A 432 -19.16 -8.28 -36.73
N LEU A 433 -18.45 -7.39 -36.03
CA LEU A 433 -17.00 -7.42 -35.89
C LEU A 433 -16.61 -7.87 -34.49
N TYR A 434 -15.66 -8.78 -34.43
CA TYR A 434 -14.91 -9.07 -33.21
C TYR A 434 -13.67 -8.16 -33.18
N VAL A 435 -13.42 -7.50 -32.05
CA VAL A 435 -12.24 -6.64 -31.86
C VAL A 435 -11.56 -6.90 -30.52
N GLY A 436 -10.24 -6.70 -30.46
CA GLY A 436 -9.43 -6.81 -29.24
C GLY A 436 -8.50 -8.03 -29.19
N SER A 437 -8.37 -8.63 -28.00
CA SER A 437 -7.51 -9.79 -27.70
C SER A 437 -7.94 -11.07 -28.41
N THR A 438 -7.12 -12.12 -28.34
CA THR A 438 -7.46 -13.46 -28.87
C THR A 438 -8.24 -14.28 -27.84
N THR A 439 -9.14 -15.14 -28.33
CA THR A 439 -9.93 -16.06 -27.49
C THR A 439 -9.11 -17.31 -27.12
N GLY A 440 -9.19 -17.71 -25.85
CA GLY A 440 -8.58 -18.92 -25.28
C GLY A 440 -9.50 -19.59 -24.26
N ARG A 441 -9.02 -20.63 -23.56
CA ARG A 441 -9.80 -21.40 -22.56
C ARG A 441 -9.79 -20.74 -21.18
N ASP A 442 -10.09 -19.44 -21.12
CA ASP A 442 -10.05 -18.66 -19.88
C ASP A 442 -11.40 -18.63 -19.19
N GLY A 443 -11.40 -18.72 -17.85
CA GLY A 443 -12.57 -18.41 -17.04
C GLY A 443 -13.82 -19.24 -17.36
N MET A 444 -13.69 -20.39 -18.02
CA MET A 444 -14.85 -21.19 -18.42
C MET A 444 -15.63 -21.62 -17.17
N LYS A 445 -16.91 -21.24 -17.09
CA LYS A 445 -17.81 -21.39 -15.91
C LYS A 445 -17.57 -20.38 -14.77
N GLY A 446 -16.82 -19.30 -14.96
CA GLY A 446 -16.59 -18.27 -13.94
C GLY A 446 -17.88 -17.72 -13.33
N ALA A 447 -18.84 -17.34 -14.17
CA ALA A 447 -20.15 -16.88 -13.71
C ALA A 447 -20.97 -17.96 -12.97
N SER A 448 -20.89 -19.22 -13.40
CA SER A 448 -21.58 -20.34 -12.72
C SER A 448 -20.94 -20.65 -11.37
N PHE A 449 -19.61 -20.55 -11.27
CA PHE A 449 -18.86 -20.69 -10.03
C PHE A 449 -19.20 -19.56 -9.03
N ALA A 450 -19.24 -18.31 -9.50
CA ALA A 450 -19.64 -17.15 -8.69
C ALA A 450 -21.12 -17.18 -8.25
N SER A 451 -21.95 -18.00 -8.90
CA SER A 451 -23.38 -18.15 -8.62
C SER A 451 -23.72 -19.40 -7.80
N ALA A 452 -22.72 -20.08 -7.22
CA ALA A 452 -22.90 -21.29 -6.42
C ALA A 452 -22.29 -21.11 -5.01
N GLU A 453 -22.85 -21.82 -4.02
CA GLU A 453 -22.27 -21.85 -2.67
C GLU A 453 -20.85 -22.47 -2.71
N ILE A 454 -19.87 -21.78 -2.11
CA ILE A 454 -18.49 -22.25 -2.06
C ILE A 454 -18.41 -23.41 -1.05
N SER A 455 -18.06 -24.61 -1.53
CA SER A 455 -17.91 -25.82 -0.71
C SER A 455 -16.53 -26.44 -0.87
N GLY A 456 -16.12 -27.35 0.02
CA GLY A 456 -14.82 -28.03 -0.09
C GLY A 456 -14.63 -28.82 -1.39
N VAL A 457 -15.71 -29.15 -2.11
CA VAL A 457 -15.69 -29.83 -3.42
C VAL A 457 -15.58 -28.84 -4.59
N SER A 458 -16.01 -27.58 -4.42
CA SER A 458 -15.92 -26.56 -5.48
C SER A 458 -14.51 -26.02 -5.68
N LEU A 459 -13.56 -26.31 -4.78
CA LEU A 459 -12.16 -25.88 -4.90
C LEU A 459 -11.45 -26.53 -6.10
N ASP A 460 -11.80 -27.77 -6.44
CA ASP A 460 -11.25 -28.51 -7.58
C ASP A 460 -11.85 -28.08 -8.94
N ASP A 461 -12.93 -27.29 -8.92
CA ASP A 461 -13.66 -26.79 -10.11
C ASP A 461 -13.27 -25.34 -10.48
N ARG A 462 -12.19 -24.80 -9.89
CA ARG A 462 -11.73 -23.43 -10.17
C ARG A 462 -11.46 -23.25 -11.67
N PRO A 463 -12.11 -22.28 -12.35
CA PRO A 463 -11.80 -21.96 -13.74
C PRO A 463 -10.33 -21.58 -13.91
N ALA A 464 -9.78 -21.75 -15.12
CA ALA A 464 -8.46 -21.19 -15.45
C ALA A 464 -8.41 -19.70 -15.08
N VAL A 465 -7.38 -19.31 -14.32
CA VAL A 465 -7.20 -17.97 -13.77
C VAL A 465 -7.29 -16.92 -14.88
N GLN A 466 -8.22 -15.99 -14.74
CA GLN A 466 -8.31 -14.82 -15.63
C GLN A 466 -7.11 -13.91 -15.36
N VAL A 467 -6.33 -13.62 -16.41
CA VAL A 467 -5.22 -12.67 -16.35
C VAL A 467 -5.54 -11.55 -17.34
N GLY A 468 -5.85 -10.36 -16.82
CA GLY A 468 -6.06 -9.18 -17.65
C GLY A 468 -4.73 -8.60 -18.17
N ASP A 469 -4.77 -8.02 -19.37
CA ASP A 469 -3.67 -7.26 -19.96
C ASP A 469 -4.04 -5.77 -20.06
N PRO A 470 -3.68 -4.95 -19.05
CA PRO A 470 -4.07 -3.54 -19.01
C PRO A 470 -3.47 -2.70 -20.14
N PHE A 471 -2.39 -3.17 -20.78
CA PHE A 471 -1.79 -2.45 -21.92
C PHE A 471 -2.62 -2.67 -23.18
N VAL A 472 -3.10 -3.89 -23.38
CA VAL A 472 -4.04 -4.19 -24.48
C VAL A 472 -5.37 -3.51 -24.22
N GLU A 473 -5.86 -3.50 -22.97
CA GLU A 473 -7.08 -2.78 -22.59
C GLU A 473 -6.97 -1.29 -22.91
N LYS A 474 -5.82 -0.66 -22.62
CA LYS A 474 -5.61 0.75 -22.98
C LYS A 474 -5.67 0.98 -24.49
N SER A 475 -4.99 0.15 -25.27
CA SER A 475 -5.09 0.20 -26.73
C SER A 475 -6.54 0.01 -27.20
N LEU A 476 -7.29 -0.88 -26.57
CA LEU A 476 -8.69 -1.16 -26.88
C LEU A 476 -9.59 0.05 -26.59
N ILE A 477 -9.43 0.69 -25.43
CA ILE A 477 -10.15 1.92 -25.08
C ILE A 477 -9.92 3.00 -26.14
N GLU A 478 -8.67 3.28 -26.48
CA GLU A 478 -8.33 4.33 -27.47
C GLU A 478 -8.88 3.99 -28.86
N ALA A 479 -8.76 2.74 -29.30
CA ALA A 479 -9.33 2.29 -30.57
C ALA A 479 -10.86 2.41 -30.61
N CYS A 480 -11.54 2.09 -29.50
CA CYS A 480 -12.99 2.23 -29.40
C CYS A 480 -13.41 3.70 -29.46
N LEU A 481 -12.74 4.58 -28.71
CA LEU A 481 -13.01 6.02 -28.72
C LEU A 481 -12.79 6.62 -30.12
N GLU A 482 -11.73 6.23 -30.81
CA GLU A 482 -11.48 6.64 -32.20
C GLU A 482 -12.56 6.10 -33.16
N ALA A 483 -12.94 4.83 -33.02
CA ALA A 483 -13.97 4.21 -33.86
C ALA A 483 -15.34 4.89 -33.67
N PHE A 484 -15.72 5.26 -32.45
CA PHE A 484 -16.99 5.93 -32.18
C PHE A 484 -17.09 7.33 -32.82
N GLN A 485 -15.96 8.01 -33.06
CA GLN A 485 -15.94 9.32 -33.73
C GLN A 485 -16.25 9.25 -35.23
N THR A 486 -16.15 8.06 -35.86
CA THR A 486 -16.36 7.90 -37.31
C THR A 486 -17.83 7.88 -37.74
N ASP A 487 -18.77 7.76 -36.79
CA ASP A 487 -20.17 7.40 -37.04
C ASP A 487 -20.35 6.08 -37.84
N ALA A 488 -19.31 5.24 -38.00
CA ALA A 488 -19.41 3.94 -38.68
C ALA A 488 -19.99 2.86 -37.76
N VAL A 489 -19.79 3.00 -36.45
CA VAL A 489 -20.23 2.06 -35.42
C VAL A 489 -21.69 2.32 -35.07
N ILE A 490 -22.49 1.26 -35.16
CA ILE A 490 -23.93 1.27 -34.87
C ILE A 490 -24.19 0.86 -33.43
N ALA A 491 -23.53 -0.22 -33.01
CA ALA A 491 -23.64 -0.78 -31.69
C ALA A 491 -22.30 -1.38 -31.25
N ALA A 492 -22.07 -1.40 -29.95
CA ALA A 492 -20.91 -2.02 -29.35
C ALA A 492 -21.32 -2.70 -28.04
N GLN A 493 -20.70 -3.82 -27.72
CA GLN A 493 -20.90 -4.58 -26.48
C GLN A 493 -19.56 -5.13 -26.03
N ASP A 494 -19.26 -5.02 -24.74
CA ASP A 494 -18.12 -5.69 -24.12
C ASP A 494 -18.36 -7.21 -24.01
N MET A 495 -17.29 -7.95 -23.77
CA MET A 495 -17.33 -9.40 -23.62
C MET A 495 -16.78 -9.82 -22.26
N GLY A 496 -17.68 -9.97 -21.30
CA GLY A 496 -17.37 -10.45 -19.95
C GLY A 496 -17.86 -11.89 -19.70
N ALA A 497 -18.72 -12.05 -18.69
CA ALA A 497 -19.30 -13.33 -18.29
C ALA A 497 -20.02 -14.03 -19.45
N ALA A 498 -19.75 -15.33 -19.62
CA ALA A 498 -20.23 -16.13 -20.76
C ALA A 498 -19.86 -15.59 -22.17
N GLY A 499 -18.90 -14.67 -22.26
CA GLY A 499 -18.22 -14.25 -23.48
C GLY A 499 -19.12 -13.99 -24.69
N LEU A 500 -18.81 -14.65 -25.81
CA LEU A 500 -19.54 -14.49 -27.08
C LEU A 500 -21.02 -14.85 -26.95
N THR A 501 -21.38 -15.79 -26.07
CA THR A 501 -22.78 -16.20 -25.87
C THR A 501 -23.61 -15.03 -25.36
N CYS A 502 -23.13 -14.36 -24.31
CA CYS A 502 -23.83 -13.23 -23.71
C CYS A 502 -23.86 -12.06 -24.70
N SER A 503 -22.70 -11.64 -25.19
CA SER A 503 -22.60 -10.43 -26.02
C SER A 503 -23.42 -10.52 -27.31
N THR A 504 -23.47 -11.70 -27.96
CA THR A 504 -24.29 -11.87 -29.17
C THR A 504 -25.79 -11.91 -28.86
N SER A 505 -26.21 -12.63 -27.81
CA SER A 505 -27.62 -12.76 -27.46
C SER A 505 -28.22 -11.46 -26.93
N GLU A 506 -27.51 -10.72 -26.09
CA GLU A 506 -27.93 -9.41 -25.59
C GLU A 506 -28.00 -8.38 -26.71
N MET A 507 -26.97 -8.29 -27.54
CA MET A 507 -26.92 -7.38 -28.67
C MET A 507 -28.08 -7.62 -29.65
N ALA A 508 -28.37 -8.89 -29.96
CA ALA A 508 -29.49 -9.30 -30.81
C ALA A 508 -30.86 -8.98 -30.16
N ALA A 509 -31.05 -9.36 -28.90
CA ALA A 509 -32.32 -9.18 -28.18
C ALA A 509 -32.65 -7.70 -27.92
N ASN A 510 -31.65 -6.86 -27.63
CA ASN A 510 -31.81 -5.41 -27.46
C ASN A 510 -32.10 -4.71 -28.79
N GLY A 511 -31.62 -5.27 -29.90
CA GLY A 511 -31.88 -4.81 -31.26
C GLY A 511 -33.20 -5.27 -31.87
N GLY A 512 -33.79 -6.35 -31.34
CA GLY A 512 -34.95 -7.01 -31.95
C GLY A 512 -34.64 -7.70 -33.28
N VAL A 513 -33.39 -8.15 -33.46
CA VAL A 513 -32.84 -8.79 -34.66
C VAL A 513 -32.13 -10.10 -34.29
N GLY A 514 -31.57 -10.81 -35.27
CA GLY A 514 -30.66 -11.93 -35.00
C GLY A 514 -29.23 -11.64 -35.39
N ILE A 515 -28.33 -12.52 -34.94
CA ILE A 515 -26.91 -12.50 -35.29
C ILE A 515 -26.52 -13.89 -35.77
N GLU A 516 -25.92 -13.96 -36.95
CA GLU A 516 -25.19 -15.14 -37.41
C GLU A 516 -23.68 -14.87 -37.23
N LEU A 517 -23.01 -15.72 -36.45
CA LEU A 517 -21.58 -15.57 -36.12
C LEU A 517 -20.83 -16.85 -36.49
N ASP A 518 -19.69 -16.70 -37.16
CA ASP A 518 -18.81 -17.78 -37.59
C ASP A 518 -17.57 -17.87 -36.70
N LEU A 519 -17.46 -18.95 -35.92
CA LEU A 519 -16.37 -19.17 -34.97
C LEU A 519 -15.03 -19.40 -35.66
N ASP A 520 -15.00 -19.87 -36.92
CA ASP A 520 -13.75 -20.08 -37.66
C ASP A 520 -13.03 -18.75 -37.97
N LYS A 521 -13.74 -17.63 -37.87
CA LYS A 521 -13.19 -16.29 -38.07
C LYS A 521 -12.71 -15.64 -36.78
N ILE A 522 -13.04 -16.20 -35.61
CA ILE A 522 -12.68 -15.62 -34.32
C ILE A 522 -11.18 -15.81 -34.08
N PRO A 523 -10.42 -14.74 -33.75
CA PRO A 523 -9.00 -14.86 -33.44
C PRO A 523 -8.78 -15.71 -32.19
N THR A 524 -7.97 -16.77 -32.30
CA THR A 524 -7.65 -17.68 -31.18
C THR A 524 -6.15 -17.82 -30.97
N ARG A 525 -5.78 -18.12 -29.73
CA ARG A 525 -4.40 -18.47 -29.36
C ARG A 525 -4.19 -19.95 -29.04
N GLU A 526 -5.26 -20.70 -28.86
CA GLU A 526 -5.24 -22.14 -28.59
C GLU A 526 -5.82 -22.93 -29.75
N TYR A 527 -5.18 -24.05 -30.09
CA TYR A 527 -5.62 -24.94 -31.16
C TYR A 527 -6.69 -25.92 -30.66
N GLY A 528 -7.58 -26.34 -31.55
CA GLY A 528 -8.56 -27.40 -31.29
C GLY A 528 -9.65 -27.03 -30.29
N MET A 529 -9.96 -25.74 -30.14
CA MET A 529 -11.09 -25.29 -29.34
C MET A 529 -12.42 -25.79 -29.94
N THR A 530 -13.32 -26.25 -29.08
CA THR A 530 -14.67 -26.65 -29.43
C THR A 530 -15.62 -25.46 -29.42
N PRO A 531 -16.78 -25.50 -30.12
CA PRO A 531 -17.75 -24.40 -30.09
C PRO A 531 -18.15 -23.95 -28.68
N TYR A 532 -18.27 -24.91 -27.76
CA TYR A 532 -18.57 -24.63 -26.35
C TYR A 532 -17.50 -23.75 -25.69
N GLU A 533 -16.21 -24.05 -25.93
CA GLU A 533 -15.09 -23.31 -25.37
C GLU A 533 -14.97 -21.90 -25.98
N TYR A 534 -15.21 -21.75 -27.29
CA TYR A 534 -15.29 -20.42 -27.91
C TYR A 534 -16.39 -19.55 -27.28
N LEU A 535 -17.58 -20.14 -27.16
CA LEU A 535 -18.79 -19.43 -26.77
C LEU A 535 -18.77 -18.99 -25.31
N LEU A 536 -18.19 -19.80 -24.42
CA LEU A 536 -18.15 -19.55 -22.97
C LEU A 536 -16.78 -19.11 -22.46
N SER A 537 -15.82 -18.86 -23.36
CA SER A 537 -14.55 -18.26 -23.00
C SER A 537 -14.77 -16.86 -22.42
N GLU A 538 -14.20 -16.61 -21.25
CA GLU A 538 -14.17 -15.31 -20.58
C GLU A 538 -12.77 -14.67 -20.71
N SER A 539 -12.08 -14.89 -21.84
CA SER A 539 -10.87 -14.15 -22.18
C SER A 539 -11.12 -12.63 -22.11
N GLN A 540 -10.17 -11.90 -21.55
CA GLN A 540 -10.31 -10.47 -21.28
C GLN A 540 -10.02 -9.59 -22.52
N GLU A 541 -10.29 -8.29 -22.42
CA GLU A 541 -10.04 -7.25 -23.44
C GLU A 541 -10.61 -7.55 -24.84
N ARG A 542 -11.90 -7.90 -24.90
CA ARG A 542 -12.61 -8.16 -26.16
C ARG A 542 -13.91 -7.38 -26.23
N MET A 543 -14.28 -6.98 -27.44
CA MET A 543 -15.59 -6.36 -27.72
C MET A 543 -16.18 -6.88 -29.01
N LEU A 544 -17.51 -6.77 -29.09
CA LEU A 544 -18.30 -7.05 -30.28
C LEU A 544 -18.90 -5.74 -30.81
N PHE A 545 -18.76 -5.51 -32.12
CA PHE A 545 -19.19 -4.30 -32.80
C PHE A 545 -20.18 -4.61 -33.92
N VAL A 546 -21.15 -3.74 -34.14
CA VAL A 546 -21.93 -3.69 -35.38
C VAL A 546 -21.52 -2.44 -36.14
N VAL A 547 -21.16 -2.61 -37.41
CA VAL A 547 -20.69 -1.52 -38.26
C VAL A 547 -21.61 -1.37 -39.47
N HIS A 548 -21.76 -0.16 -40.01
CA HIS A 548 -22.46 0.05 -41.27
C HIS A 548 -21.81 -0.74 -42.41
N LYS A 549 -22.62 -1.49 -43.16
CA LYS A 549 -22.16 -2.25 -44.34
C LYS A 549 -21.45 -1.35 -45.34
N GLY A 550 -20.26 -1.77 -45.77
CA GLY A 550 -19.37 -1.02 -46.66
C GLY A 550 -18.39 -0.10 -45.93
N ARG A 551 -18.46 0.01 -44.60
CA ARG A 551 -17.53 0.79 -43.75
C ARG A 551 -16.73 -0.09 -42.79
N GLU A 552 -16.84 -1.41 -42.87
CA GLU A 552 -16.10 -2.34 -42.01
C GLU A 552 -14.59 -2.14 -42.07
N GLN A 553 -14.04 -1.86 -43.26
CA GLN A 553 -12.59 -1.68 -43.44
C GLN A 553 -12.07 -0.45 -42.69
N GLU A 554 -12.87 0.63 -42.63
CA GLU A 554 -12.53 1.85 -41.89
C GLU A 554 -12.32 1.55 -40.40
N VAL A 555 -13.23 0.78 -39.80
CA VAL A 555 -13.13 0.35 -38.40
C VAL A 555 -11.98 -0.64 -38.20
N ILE A 556 -11.83 -1.63 -39.08
CA ILE A 556 -10.73 -2.60 -39.03
C ILE A 556 -9.36 -1.89 -39.06
N ASP A 557 -9.21 -0.86 -39.90
CA ASP A 557 -7.97 -0.11 -40.01
C ASP A 557 -7.66 0.70 -38.75
N ILE A 558 -8.68 1.18 -38.01
CA ILE A 558 -8.51 1.83 -36.70
C ILE A 558 -7.90 0.84 -35.71
N PHE A 559 -8.56 -0.30 -35.48
CA PHE A 559 -8.08 -1.29 -34.51
C PHE A 559 -6.70 -1.85 -34.88
N LYS A 560 -6.42 -2.04 -36.18
CA LYS A 560 -5.07 -2.44 -36.63
C LYS A 560 -3.99 -1.40 -36.33
N ARG A 561 -4.29 -0.10 -36.40
CA ARG A 561 -3.32 0.96 -36.01
C ARG A 561 -2.95 0.85 -34.53
N TRP A 562 -3.90 0.47 -33.70
CA TRP A 562 -3.70 0.21 -32.26
C TRP A 562 -3.14 -1.19 -31.97
N SER A 563 -2.72 -1.95 -32.99
CA SER A 563 -2.18 -3.31 -32.87
C SER A 563 -3.16 -4.32 -32.26
N LEU A 564 -4.45 -4.15 -32.52
CA LEU A 564 -5.52 -5.05 -32.06
C LEU A 564 -6.07 -5.90 -33.21
N ASN A 565 -6.65 -7.05 -32.88
CA ASN A 565 -7.41 -7.81 -33.85
C ASN A 565 -8.71 -7.08 -34.18
N ALA A 566 -9.13 -7.14 -35.45
CA ALA A 566 -10.44 -6.73 -35.90
C ALA A 566 -10.84 -7.55 -37.12
N VAL A 567 -11.91 -8.34 -36.98
CA VAL A 567 -12.37 -9.27 -38.02
C VAL A 567 -13.89 -9.23 -38.12
N VAL A 568 -14.42 -9.29 -39.35
CA VAL A 568 -15.84 -9.51 -39.57
C VAL A 568 -16.15 -10.98 -39.29
N ALA A 569 -16.71 -11.24 -38.12
CA ALA A 569 -17.02 -12.59 -37.66
C ALA A 569 -18.45 -13.01 -38.01
N GLY A 570 -19.34 -12.06 -38.32
CA GLY A 570 -20.74 -12.37 -38.57
C GLY A 570 -21.51 -11.26 -39.25
N GLU A 571 -22.84 -11.39 -39.28
CA GLU A 571 -23.76 -10.38 -39.77
C GLU A 571 -25.09 -10.38 -39.01
N ILE A 572 -25.80 -9.24 -39.06
CA ILE A 572 -27.17 -9.13 -38.56
C ILE A 572 -28.12 -9.84 -39.53
N ILE A 573 -28.93 -10.75 -39.01
CA ILE A 573 -29.98 -11.46 -39.75
C ILE A 573 -31.37 -11.00 -39.30
N LYS A 574 -32.39 -11.31 -40.11
CA LYS A 574 -33.76 -10.86 -39.86
C LYS A 574 -34.45 -11.68 -38.78
N GLU A 575 -34.21 -12.99 -38.78
CA GLU A 575 -34.74 -13.93 -37.81
C GLU A 575 -34.18 -13.60 -36.42
N PRO A 576 -34.98 -13.46 -35.36
CA PRO A 576 -34.51 -13.04 -34.04
C PRO A 576 -33.85 -14.19 -33.26
N ILE A 577 -32.82 -14.78 -33.86
CA ILE A 577 -32.07 -15.92 -33.37
C ILE A 577 -30.58 -15.58 -33.32
N VAL A 578 -29.86 -16.22 -32.41
CA VAL A 578 -28.40 -16.31 -32.45
C VAL A 578 -28.04 -17.62 -33.12
N ARG A 579 -27.43 -17.56 -34.29
CA ARG A 579 -26.91 -18.72 -35.02
C ARG A 579 -25.40 -18.68 -34.99
N ILE A 580 -24.80 -19.78 -34.52
CA ILE A 580 -23.36 -19.94 -34.43
C ILE A 580 -22.93 -21.01 -35.43
N LEU A 581 -22.01 -20.66 -36.31
CA LEU A 581 -21.40 -21.55 -37.29
C LEU A 581 -20.01 -22.00 -36.83
N PHE A 582 -19.64 -23.24 -37.13
CA PHE A 582 -18.30 -23.75 -36.93
C PHE A 582 -18.01 -24.86 -37.95
N GLN A 583 -16.89 -24.75 -38.65
CA GLN A 583 -16.45 -25.67 -39.70
C GLN A 583 -17.49 -25.88 -40.80
N GLY A 584 -18.24 -24.82 -41.14
CA GLY A 584 -19.28 -24.82 -42.16
C GLY A 584 -20.64 -25.39 -41.74
N GLU A 585 -20.80 -25.82 -40.49
CA GLU A 585 -22.04 -26.38 -39.94
C GLU A 585 -22.62 -25.49 -38.82
N VAL A 586 -23.92 -25.63 -38.54
CA VAL A 586 -24.57 -24.94 -37.42
C VAL A 586 -24.20 -25.62 -36.11
N ALA A 587 -23.40 -24.95 -35.28
CA ALA A 587 -22.99 -25.43 -33.97
C ALA A 587 -24.04 -25.15 -32.88
N ALA A 588 -24.72 -24.01 -32.96
CA ALA A 588 -25.82 -23.64 -32.07
C ALA A 588 -26.81 -22.71 -32.78
N GLU A 589 -28.11 -22.86 -32.48
CA GLU A 589 -29.15 -21.94 -32.94
C GLU A 589 -30.22 -21.81 -31.84
N VAL A 590 -30.38 -20.60 -31.32
CA VAL A 590 -31.34 -20.32 -30.23
C VAL A 590 -32.04 -18.99 -30.44
N PRO A 591 -33.30 -18.83 -30.00
CA PRO A 591 -33.94 -17.51 -29.97
C PRO A 591 -33.14 -16.54 -29.10
N ALA A 592 -32.90 -15.31 -29.57
CA ALA A 592 -32.08 -14.34 -28.83
C ALA A 592 -32.69 -13.99 -27.46
N MET A 593 -34.03 -13.95 -27.37
CA MET A 593 -34.74 -13.69 -26.13
C MET A 593 -34.68 -14.84 -25.12
N ALA A 594 -34.46 -16.08 -25.58
CA ALA A 594 -34.41 -17.27 -24.71
C ALA A 594 -33.25 -17.23 -23.71
N LEU A 595 -32.15 -16.54 -24.07
CA LEU A 595 -30.96 -16.39 -23.21
C LEU A 595 -30.95 -15.08 -22.41
N THR A 596 -31.96 -14.22 -22.59
CA THR A 596 -31.98 -12.87 -22.00
C THR A 596 -33.28 -12.62 -21.22
N LYS A 597 -34.40 -12.44 -21.94
CA LYS A 597 -35.68 -11.96 -21.38
C LYS A 597 -36.66 -13.08 -21.01
N ASP A 598 -36.56 -14.24 -21.65
CA ASP A 598 -37.48 -15.37 -21.40
C ASP A 598 -36.96 -16.31 -20.29
N THR A 599 -36.07 -15.81 -19.43
CA THR A 599 -35.52 -16.55 -18.30
C THR A 599 -36.55 -16.59 -17.14
N PRO A 600 -36.70 -17.72 -16.42
CA PRO A 600 -37.67 -17.81 -15.32
C PRO A 600 -37.37 -16.81 -14.20
N LEU A 601 -38.40 -16.07 -13.78
CA LEU A 601 -38.34 -15.22 -12.59
C LEU A 601 -38.77 -16.02 -11.35
N TYR A 602 -37.96 -15.98 -10.30
CA TYR A 602 -38.26 -16.67 -9.04
C TYR A 602 -38.91 -15.70 -8.04
N GLU A 603 -40.18 -15.92 -7.75
CA GLU A 603 -40.86 -15.26 -6.64
C GLU A 603 -40.64 -16.06 -5.35
N ARG A 604 -40.17 -15.39 -4.29
CA ARG A 604 -40.00 -15.99 -2.97
C ARG A 604 -40.79 -15.21 -1.94
N LYS A 605 -41.24 -15.90 -0.88
CA LYS A 605 -42.00 -15.28 0.19
C LYS A 605 -41.06 -14.52 1.13
N ILE A 606 -41.26 -13.22 1.26
CA ILE A 606 -40.58 -12.39 2.25
C ILE A 606 -41.09 -12.76 3.65
N LEU A 607 -40.19 -12.83 4.64
CA LEU A 607 -40.55 -13.02 6.03
C LEU A 607 -41.43 -11.86 6.51
N SER A 608 -42.55 -12.16 7.17
CA SER A 608 -43.47 -11.14 7.67
C SER A 608 -42.96 -10.41 8.92
N GLU A 609 -42.03 -11.03 9.63
CA GLU A 609 -41.39 -10.50 10.83
C GLU A 609 -39.87 -10.59 10.67
N PRO A 610 -39.10 -9.69 11.30
CA PRO A 610 -37.65 -9.76 11.29
C PRO A 610 -37.14 -11.14 11.77
N PRO A 611 -36.03 -11.67 11.23
CA PRO A 611 -35.46 -12.93 11.69
C PRO A 611 -35.14 -12.95 13.20
N ALA A 612 -35.16 -14.14 13.82
CA ALA A 612 -34.95 -14.28 15.27
C ALA A 612 -33.61 -13.69 15.77
N TYR A 613 -32.54 -13.76 14.97
CA TYR A 613 -31.25 -13.17 15.35
C TYR A 613 -31.33 -11.64 15.44
N VAL A 614 -32.07 -11.00 14.53
CA VAL A 614 -32.30 -9.54 14.52
C VAL A 614 -33.13 -9.14 15.73
N GLN A 615 -34.23 -9.85 16.00
CA GLN A 615 -35.09 -9.58 17.15
C GLN A 615 -34.28 -9.64 18.46
N LYS A 616 -33.45 -10.67 18.62
CA LYS A 616 -32.56 -10.83 19.77
C LYS A 616 -31.52 -9.72 19.85
N ALA A 617 -30.91 -9.33 18.73
CA ALA A 617 -29.95 -8.23 18.69
C ALA A 617 -30.59 -6.91 19.15
N TRP A 618 -31.86 -6.67 18.78
CA TRP A 618 -32.61 -5.47 19.17
C TRP A 618 -33.04 -5.41 20.64
N GLU A 619 -32.92 -6.51 21.39
CA GLU A 619 -33.15 -6.50 22.85
C GLU A 619 -32.03 -5.75 23.59
N TRP A 620 -30.85 -5.60 22.97
CA TRP A 620 -29.74 -4.86 23.54
C TRP A 620 -30.02 -3.35 23.56
N THR A 621 -29.63 -2.70 24.66
CA THR A 621 -29.74 -1.24 24.83
C THR A 621 -28.46 -0.70 25.48
N ALA A 622 -28.21 0.60 25.38
CA ALA A 622 -27.05 1.22 26.01
C ALA A 622 -27.01 0.99 27.53
N GLU A 623 -28.15 0.81 28.21
CA GLU A 623 -28.23 0.49 29.65
C GLU A 623 -27.53 -0.83 30.02
N CYS A 624 -27.30 -1.72 29.05
CA CYS A 624 -26.59 -2.97 29.28
C CYS A 624 -25.12 -2.77 29.68
N LEU A 625 -24.47 -1.67 29.26
CA LEU A 625 -23.11 -1.37 29.71
C LEU A 625 -23.16 -0.68 31.08
N LYS A 626 -22.20 -0.99 31.95
CA LYS A 626 -22.15 -0.53 33.34
C LYS A 626 -20.79 0.08 33.66
N GLY A 627 -20.66 0.73 34.82
CA GLY A 627 -19.37 1.26 35.29
C GLY A 627 -18.89 2.50 34.53
N ARG A 628 -19.82 3.32 34.02
CA ARG A 628 -19.51 4.59 33.36
C ARG A 628 -19.20 5.67 34.39
N SER A 629 -18.31 6.57 34.02
CA SER A 629 -18.03 7.80 34.75
C SER A 629 -17.58 8.89 33.76
N ILE A 630 -17.43 10.11 34.24
CA ILE A 630 -16.88 11.19 33.41
C ILE A 630 -15.44 10.90 32.94
N ASN A 631 -14.68 10.09 33.68
CA ASN A 631 -13.29 9.81 33.36
C ASN A 631 -13.12 8.60 32.41
N GLY A 632 -14.17 7.80 32.19
CA GLY A 632 -14.05 6.57 31.42
C GLY A 632 -15.10 5.53 31.78
N ILE A 633 -14.85 4.29 31.36
CA ILE A 633 -15.72 3.14 31.57
C ILE A 633 -14.91 1.90 32.00
N GLU A 634 -15.51 1.03 32.79
CA GLU A 634 -14.95 -0.29 33.09
C GLU A 634 -15.30 -1.31 31.99
N VAL A 635 -14.29 -1.85 31.32
CA VAL A 635 -14.42 -2.86 30.26
C VAL A 635 -13.71 -4.13 30.72
N VAL A 636 -14.46 -5.23 30.89
CA VAL A 636 -13.93 -6.55 31.32
C VAL A 636 -13.05 -6.44 32.59
N GLY A 637 -13.49 -5.66 33.59
CA GLY A 637 -12.79 -5.50 34.86
C GLY A 637 -11.58 -4.54 34.81
N GLN A 638 -11.38 -3.83 33.70
CA GLN A 638 -10.31 -2.84 33.54
C GLN A 638 -10.90 -1.46 33.28
N ALA A 639 -10.51 -0.48 34.09
CA ALA A 639 -10.89 0.91 33.86
C ALA A 639 -10.13 1.45 32.63
N GLN A 640 -10.87 1.94 31.64
CA GLN A 640 -10.35 2.59 30.45
C GLN A 640 -10.84 4.03 30.40
N THR A 641 -9.94 4.97 30.15
CA THR A 641 -10.32 6.38 29.99
C THR A 641 -10.95 6.62 28.63
N TRP A 642 -11.72 7.70 28.47
CA TRP A 642 -12.26 8.06 27.15
C TRP A 642 -11.17 8.36 26.11
N GLN A 643 -9.99 8.79 26.57
CA GLN A 643 -8.82 8.90 25.72
C GLN A 643 -8.32 7.54 25.22
N ASP A 644 -8.24 6.54 26.10
CA ASP A 644 -7.82 5.18 25.71
C ASP A 644 -8.81 4.59 24.69
N ILE A 645 -10.11 4.82 24.90
CA ILE A 645 -11.16 4.42 23.95
C ILE A 645 -10.97 5.11 22.59
N LEU A 646 -10.76 6.42 22.57
CA LEU A 646 -10.52 7.15 21.32
C LEU A 646 -9.30 6.61 20.57
N LEU A 647 -8.18 6.39 21.26
CA LEU A 647 -6.97 5.83 20.64
C LEU A 647 -7.19 4.41 20.10
N ASN A 648 -7.93 3.56 20.83
CA ASN A 648 -8.30 2.23 20.37
C ASN A 648 -9.18 2.26 19.11
N LEU A 649 -10.12 3.20 19.04
CA LEU A 649 -10.97 3.37 17.85
C LEU A 649 -10.17 3.91 16.67
N LEU A 650 -9.32 4.91 16.86
CA LEU A 650 -8.41 5.41 15.81
C LEU A 650 -7.47 4.32 15.29
N ALA A 651 -7.10 3.35 16.12
CA ALA A 651 -6.28 2.21 15.73
C ALA A 651 -7.07 1.06 15.08
N THR A 652 -8.39 1.16 14.96
CA THR A 652 -9.22 0.12 14.35
C THR A 652 -9.19 0.26 12.84
N PRO A 653 -8.93 -0.83 12.06
CA PRO A 653 -8.82 -0.75 10.60
C PRO A 653 -9.99 -0.09 9.85
N ASN A 654 -11.21 -0.15 10.40
CA ASN A 654 -12.37 0.52 9.80
C ASN A 654 -12.27 2.05 9.87
N ILE A 655 -11.70 2.60 10.95
CA ILE A 655 -11.49 4.05 11.15
C ILE A 655 -10.11 4.48 10.65
N ALA A 656 -9.05 3.75 11.01
CA ALA A 656 -7.66 4.08 10.72
C ALA A 656 -7.37 4.50 9.27
N SER A 657 -6.31 5.29 9.10
CA SER A 657 -5.96 5.87 7.80
C SER A 657 -5.78 4.80 6.72
N LYS A 658 -6.50 4.97 5.61
CA LYS A 658 -6.34 4.14 4.39
C LYS A 658 -5.19 4.61 3.49
N ARG A 659 -4.35 5.55 3.96
CA ARG A 659 -3.22 6.14 3.21
C ARG A 659 -2.26 5.10 2.62
N SER A 660 -1.99 4.01 3.33
CA SER A 660 -1.13 2.93 2.82
C SER A 660 -1.71 2.23 1.60
N ILE A 661 -3.02 2.24 1.42
CA ILE A 661 -3.72 1.69 0.24
C ILE A 661 -3.63 2.68 -0.92
N TYR A 662 -4.06 3.93 -0.68
CA TYR A 662 -4.12 4.95 -1.74
C TYR A 662 -2.75 5.25 -2.36
N ARG A 663 -1.67 5.12 -1.59
CA ARG A 663 -0.29 5.31 -2.07
C ARG A 663 0.21 4.23 -3.02
N GLN A 664 -0.47 3.10 -3.09
CA GLN A 664 -0.13 2.02 -4.02
C GLN A 664 -0.63 2.30 -5.44
N TYR A 665 -1.60 3.21 -5.61
CA TYR A 665 -2.19 3.54 -6.89
C TYR A 665 -1.76 4.92 -7.37
N ASP A 666 -1.66 5.06 -8.69
CA ASP A 666 -1.73 6.37 -9.27
C ASP A 666 -3.17 6.92 -9.16
N HIS A 667 -3.26 8.13 -8.61
CA HIS A 667 -4.49 8.89 -8.42
C HIS A 667 -4.42 10.27 -9.11
N GLN A 668 -3.41 10.49 -9.95
CA GLN A 668 -3.08 11.79 -10.59
C GLN A 668 -2.90 11.72 -12.10
N VAL A 669 -2.89 10.54 -12.72
CA VAL A 669 -2.88 10.33 -14.17
C VAL A 669 -4.06 11.10 -14.77
N GLN A 670 -3.82 11.75 -15.91
CA GLN A 670 -4.68 12.78 -16.54
C GLN A 670 -4.68 14.15 -15.83
N ASN A 671 -4.06 14.26 -14.65
CA ASN A 671 -3.93 15.50 -13.85
C ASN A 671 -5.29 16.20 -13.63
N ASN A 672 -6.33 15.39 -13.40
CA ASN A 672 -7.72 15.84 -13.25
C ASN A 672 -8.22 15.81 -11.81
N THR A 673 -7.65 14.97 -10.94
CA THR A 673 -7.98 14.90 -9.52
C THR A 673 -7.59 16.20 -8.81
N VAL A 674 -8.52 16.76 -8.03
CA VAL A 674 -8.38 18.04 -7.31
C VAL A 674 -8.30 17.82 -5.81
N ILE A 675 -9.18 16.98 -5.26
CA ILE A 675 -9.08 16.48 -3.88
C ILE A 675 -8.65 15.01 -3.98
N LEU A 676 -7.51 14.70 -3.35
CA LEU A 676 -6.90 13.37 -3.42
C LEU A 676 -7.58 12.40 -2.43
N PRO A 677 -7.51 11.09 -2.69
CA PRO A 677 -8.05 10.09 -1.77
C PRO A 677 -7.51 10.26 -0.34
N GLY A 678 -8.42 10.33 0.63
CA GLY A 678 -8.12 10.50 2.05
C GLY A 678 -7.91 11.95 2.52
N GLU A 679 -8.02 12.96 1.65
CA GLU A 679 -7.97 14.37 2.06
C GLU A 679 -9.33 14.93 2.53
N ALA A 680 -10.42 14.30 2.10
CA ALA A 680 -11.80 14.66 2.41
C ALA A 680 -12.74 13.45 2.27
N ASP A 681 -13.99 13.64 2.66
CA ASP A 681 -15.07 12.63 2.61
C ASP A 681 -15.40 12.14 1.18
N ALA A 682 -15.08 12.92 0.15
CA ALA A 682 -15.27 12.52 -1.24
C ALA A 682 -14.12 13.00 -2.13
N ALA A 683 -13.79 12.21 -3.15
CA ALA A 683 -12.82 12.59 -4.16
C ALA A 683 -13.42 13.63 -5.11
N VAL A 684 -12.61 14.57 -5.62
CA VAL A 684 -13.07 15.59 -6.59
C VAL A 684 -12.22 15.53 -7.85
N VAL A 685 -12.88 15.46 -9.01
CA VAL A 685 -12.25 15.46 -10.33
C VAL A 685 -12.73 16.68 -11.12
N ARG A 686 -11.78 17.40 -11.74
CA ARG A 686 -12.06 18.53 -12.62
C ARG A 686 -12.69 18.06 -13.93
N LEU A 687 -13.76 18.72 -14.34
CA LEU A 687 -14.32 18.56 -15.68
C LEU A 687 -13.54 19.42 -16.67
N ARG A 688 -12.67 18.79 -17.45
CA ARG A 688 -12.01 19.42 -18.61
C ARG A 688 -12.74 19.02 -19.89
N PRO A 689 -12.93 19.93 -20.86
CA PRO A 689 -13.41 19.57 -22.18
C PRO A 689 -12.46 18.55 -22.82
N LEU A 690 -13.04 17.61 -23.57
CA LEU A 690 -12.26 16.63 -24.32
C LEU A 690 -11.68 17.25 -25.59
N GLU A 691 -12.35 18.26 -26.17
CA GLU A 691 -11.86 19.02 -27.31
C GLU A 691 -11.06 20.26 -26.90
N LYS A 692 -10.02 20.59 -27.67
CA LYS A 692 -9.24 21.82 -27.45
C LYS A 692 -10.08 23.03 -27.84
N HIS A 693 -10.46 23.83 -26.85
CA HIS A 693 -10.97 25.17 -27.11
C HIS A 693 -9.83 26.18 -27.26
N ASP A 694 -9.89 27.03 -28.28
CA ASP A 694 -8.99 28.19 -28.45
C ASP A 694 -9.26 29.21 -27.33
N GLY A 695 -8.57 29.08 -26.20
CA GLY A 695 -8.66 30.02 -25.09
C GLY A 695 -8.12 29.46 -23.78
N ASN A 696 -7.51 30.33 -22.99
CA ASN A 696 -7.15 30.07 -21.60
C ASN A 696 -8.43 30.12 -20.75
N SER A 697 -9.26 29.08 -20.84
CA SER A 697 -10.54 29.00 -20.14
C SER A 697 -10.30 28.42 -18.74
N ASP A 698 -10.63 29.16 -17.67
CA ASP A 698 -10.63 28.61 -16.32
C ASP A 698 -11.74 27.55 -16.20
N PHE A 699 -11.35 26.28 -16.18
CA PHE A 699 -12.28 25.16 -15.96
C PHE A 699 -12.61 25.05 -14.46
N LYS A 700 -13.72 25.67 -14.07
CA LYS A 700 -14.16 25.75 -12.67
C LYS A 700 -15.15 24.65 -12.26
N THR A 701 -15.67 23.84 -13.17
CA THR A 701 -16.62 22.78 -12.81
C THR A 701 -15.89 21.47 -12.48
N GLY A 702 -16.44 20.69 -11.53
CA GLY A 702 -15.95 19.36 -11.18
C GLY A 702 -17.07 18.37 -10.89
N ILE A 703 -16.69 17.11 -10.74
CA ILE A 703 -17.53 16.04 -10.20
C ILE A 703 -16.87 15.52 -8.93
N ALA A 704 -17.67 15.31 -7.89
CA ALA A 704 -17.26 14.56 -6.72
C ALA A 704 -17.79 13.13 -6.78
N ALA A 705 -17.07 12.19 -6.20
CA ALA A 705 -17.47 10.78 -6.13
C ALA A 705 -17.11 10.18 -4.75
N THR A 706 -18.00 9.34 -4.25
CA THR A 706 -17.82 8.54 -3.02
C THR A 706 -18.40 7.15 -3.20
N VAL A 707 -17.97 6.21 -2.36
CA VAL A 707 -18.54 4.87 -2.22
C VAL A 707 -18.69 4.60 -0.73
N ASP A 708 -19.87 4.12 -0.31
CA ASP A 708 -20.20 3.97 1.11
C ASP A 708 -21.07 2.73 1.36
N CYS A 709 -20.82 2.06 2.49
CA CYS A 709 -21.67 1.03 3.07
C CYS A 709 -21.25 0.68 4.50
N ASN A 710 -22.11 0.96 5.49
CA ASN A 710 -21.99 0.35 6.82
C ASN A 710 -22.72 -1.01 6.89
N PRO A 711 -22.02 -2.15 6.75
CA PRO A 711 -22.66 -3.47 6.69
C PRO A 711 -23.26 -3.91 8.03
N ARG A 712 -22.76 -3.40 9.18
CA ARG A 712 -23.31 -3.75 10.49
C ARG A 712 -24.72 -3.18 10.65
N TYR A 713 -24.95 -1.98 10.13
CA TYR A 713 -26.29 -1.38 10.16
C TYR A 713 -27.25 -2.18 9.30
N VAL A 714 -26.83 -2.57 8.09
CA VAL A 714 -27.67 -3.37 7.20
C VAL A 714 -27.89 -4.78 7.77
N TYR A 715 -26.90 -5.39 8.43
CA TYR A 715 -27.06 -6.67 9.10
C TYR A 715 -28.11 -6.62 10.23
N LEU A 716 -28.05 -5.57 11.06
CA LEU A 716 -28.95 -5.39 12.20
C LEU A 716 -30.34 -4.88 11.79
N ASN A 717 -30.45 -4.12 10.71
CA ASN A 717 -31.71 -3.65 10.16
C ASN A 717 -31.52 -3.27 8.67
N PRO A 718 -31.77 -4.18 7.71
CA PRO A 718 -31.44 -3.95 6.32
C PRO A 718 -32.10 -2.73 5.69
N TYR A 719 -33.34 -2.44 6.11
CA TYR A 719 -34.08 -1.29 5.59
C TYR A 719 -33.56 0.06 6.12
N GLU A 720 -33.37 0.20 7.45
CA GLU A 720 -32.81 1.44 8.01
C GLU A 720 -31.33 1.60 7.65
N GLY A 721 -30.56 0.50 7.66
CA GLY A 721 -29.16 0.52 7.27
C GLY A 721 -28.97 0.96 5.82
N ALA A 722 -29.75 0.41 4.88
CA ALA A 722 -29.66 0.84 3.48
C ALA A 722 -30.07 2.31 3.26
N LYS A 723 -31.04 2.82 4.02
CA LYS A 723 -31.33 4.27 4.02
C LYS A 723 -30.13 5.09 4.49
N ALA A 724 -29.46 4.63 5.55
CA ALA A 724 -28.30 5.32 6.12
C ALA A 724 -27.14 5.38 5.13
N VAL A 725 -26.90 4.30 4.38
CA VAL A 725 -25.89 4.23 3.31
C VAL A 725 -26.12 5.32 2.24
N VAL A 726 -27.35 5.48 1.74
CA VAL A 726 -27.64 6.55 0.76
C VAL A 726 -27.48 7.95 1.38
N ALA A 727 -27.91 8.11 2.63
CA ALA A 727 -27.82 9.39 3.33
C ALA A 727 -26.37 9.83 3.56
N GLU A 728 -25.51 8.89 3.95
CA GLU A 728 -24.08 9.07 4.17
C GLU A 728 -23.33 9.41 2.88
N ALA A 729 -23.54 8.66 1.80
CA ALA A 729 -22.95 8.97 0.51
C ALA A 729 -23.29 10.39 0.03
N ALA A 730 -24.54 10.83 0.22
CA ALA A 730 -24.94 12.20 -0.10
C ALA A 730 -24.30 13.25 0.84
N ARG A 731 -24.09 12.89 2.11
CA ARG A 731 -23.44 13.72 3.12
C ARG A 731 -21.96 13.93 2.80
N ASN A 732 -21.25 12.86 2.45
CA ASN A 732 -19.84 12.88 2.06
C ASN A 732 -19.59 13.78 0.83
N LEU A 733 -20.47 13.69 -0.18
CA LEU A 733 -20.46 14.64 -1.31
C LEU A 733 -20.72 16.09 -0.86
N SER A 734 -21.62 16.30 0.10
CA SER A 734 -21.96 17.63 0.59
C SER A 734 -20.85 18.28 1.42
N CYS A 735 -20.02 17.50 2.11
CA CYS A 735 -18.84 17.98 2.85
C CYS A 735 -17.77 18.57 1.94
N VAL A 736 -17.67 18.13 0.67
CA VAL A 736 -16.79 18.76 -0.33
C VAL A 736 -17.49 19.85 -1.16
N GLY A 737 -18.76 20.14 -0.87
CA GLY A 737 -19.57 21.17 -1.53
C GLY A 737 -20.36 20.69 -2.76
N ALA A 738 -20.34 19.37 -3.05
CA ALA A 738 -20.98 18.79 -4.23
C ALA A 738 -22.47 18.57 -4.03
N GLU A 739 -23.26 18.87 -5.06
CA GLU A 739 -24.68 18.53 -5.10
C GLU A 739 -24.84 17.05 -5.50
N PRO A 740 -25.42 16.16 -4.67
CA PRO A 740 -25.65 14.77 -5.04
C PRO A 740 -26.53 14.66 -6.29
N LEU A 741 -26.19 13.78 -7.23
CA LEU A 741 -26.89 13.65 -8.51
C LEU A 741 -27.46 12.27 -8.80
N ALA A 742 -26.66 11.22 -8.62
CA ALA A 742 -27.04 9.87 -9.04
C ALA A 742 -26.25 8.81 -8.28
N VAL A 743 -26.81 7.61 -8.23
CA VAL A 743 -26.27 6.44 -7.55
C VAL A 743 -26.00 5.32 -8.55
N THR A 744 -24.95 4.55 -8.31
CA THR A 744 -24.81 3.16 -8.74
C THR A 744 -24.79 2.27 -7.51
N ASP A 745 -25.50 1.15 -7.54
CA ASP A 745 -25.55 0.21 -6.42
C ASP A 745 -24.84 -1.11 -6.74
N ASN A 746 -24.15 -1.68 -5.76
CA ASN A 746 -23.55 -3.00 -5.85
C ASN A 746 -24.04 -3.86 -4.68
N LEU A 747 -25.00 -4.73 -4.97
CA LEU A 747 -25.75 -5.51 -3.99
C LEU A 747 -25.02 -6.82 -3.70
N ASN A 748 -24.34 -6.93 -2.56
CA ASN A 748 -23.65 -8.16 -2.16
C ASN A 748 -24.41 -8.85 -1.00
N PHE A 749 -24.96 -10.03 -1.25
CA PHE A 749 -25.78 -10.77 -0.29
C PHE A 749 -25.49 -12.27 -0.29
N GLY A 750 -25.84 -12.95 0.81
CA GLY A 750 -25.86 -14.42 0.90
C GLY A 750 -26.91 -15.04 -0.04
N SER A 751 -27.21 -16.33 0.14
CA SER A 751 -28.13 -17.03 -0.76
C SER A 751 -29.56 -16.46 -0.68
N PRO A 752 -30.15 -16.04 -1.81
CA PRO A 752 -31.54 -15.58 -1.88
C PRO A 752 -32.52 -16.75 -1.74
N GLU A 753 -32.03 -17.99 -1.73
CA GLU A 753 -32.88 -19.16 -1.59
C GLU A 753 -33.37 -19.35 -0.16
N LYS A 754 -32.59 -18.85 0.80
CA LYS A 754 -32.86 -18.92 2.22
C LYS A 754 -33.79 -17.76 2.61
N PRO A 755 -34.84 -18.00 3.44
CA PRO A 755 -35.78 -16.95 3.82
C PRO A 755 -35.13 -15.70 4.44
N ILE A 756 -34.04 -15.88 5.19
CA ILE A 756 -33.29 -14.77 5.80
C ILE A 756 -32.56 -13.96 4.73
N GLY A 757 -31.83 -14.61 3.82
CA GLY A 757 -31.10 -13.91 2.75
C GLY A 757 -32.05 -13.15 1.82
N TYR A 758 -33.17 -13.77 1.45
CA TYR A 758 -34.21 -13.09 0.65
C TYR A 758 -34.86 -11.90 1.39
N TRP A 759 -35.08 -12.02 2.70
CA TRP A 759 -35.59 -10.90 3.51
C TRP A 759 -34.58 -9.75 3.58
N GLN A 760 -33.28 -10.04 3.76
CA GLN A 760 -32.23 -9.02 3.83
C GLN A 760 -32.14 -8.22 2.53
N ILE A 761 -32.08 -8.88 1.37
CA ILE A 761 -32.02 -8.18 0.07
C ILE A 761 -33.29 -7.38 -0.21
N ALA A 762 -34.47 -7.94 0.07
CA ALA A 762 -35.73 -7.24 -0.18
C ALA A 762 -35.85 -5.96 0.67
N GLU A 763 -35.52 -6.04 1.96
CA GLU A 763 -35.55 -4.88 2.87
C GLU A 763 -34.46 -3.85 2.54
N ALA A 764 -33.26 -4.29 2.16
CA ALA A 764 -32.20 -3.38 1.72
C ALA A 764 -32.58 -2.64 0.43
N CYS A 765 -33.08 -3.34 -0.60
CA CYS A 765 -33.58 -2.69 -1.83
C CYS A 765 -34.71 -1.70 -1.54
N ARG A 766 -35.60 -2.02 -0.59
CA ARG A 766 -36.65 -1.09 -0.13
C ARG A 766 -36.06 0.17 0.49
N GLY A 767 -35.03 0.02 1.32
CA GLY A 767 -34.33 1.13 1.97
C GLY A 767 -33.57 2.02 0.98
N LEU A 768 -32.81 1.42 0.06
CA LEU A 768 -32.13 2.14 -1.02
C LEU A 768 -33.12 2.93 -1.88
N SER A 769 -34.23 2.30 -2.30
CA SER A 769 -35.24 2.94 -3.14
C SER A 769 -35.88 4.15 -2.47
N GLU A 770 -36.13 4.07 -1.15
CA GLU A 770 -36.65 5.20 -0.38
C GLU A 770 -35.62 6.30 -0.24
N GLY A 771 -34.38 5.98 0.15
CA GLY A 771 -33.31 6.97 0.30
C GLY A 771 -33.01 7.74 -0.99
N CYS A 772 -32.91 7.03 -2.13
CA CYS A 772 -32.74 7.63 -3.44
C CYS A 772 -33.91 8.55 -3.84
N ARG A 773 -35.14 8.19 -3.46
CA ARG A 773 -36.33 9.01 -3.71
C ARG A 773 -36.34 10.28 -2.86
N GLU A 774 -36.00 10.15 -1.58
CA GLU A 774 -35.97 11.26 -0.63
C GLU A 774 -34.86 12.28 -0.95
N LEU A 775 -33.71 11.82 -1.43
CA LEU A 775 -32.59 12.67 -1.81
C LEU A 775 -32.55 13.03 -3.31
N SER A 776 -33.52 12.55 -4.09
CA SER A 776 -33.61 12.78 -5.55
C SER A 776 -32.36 12.33 -6.32
N THR A 777 -31.77 11.20 -5.91
CA THR A 777 -30.57 10.59 -6.49
C THR A 777 -30.91 9.24 -7.14
N PRO A 778 -31.35 9.22 -8.41
CA PRO A 778 -31.74 7.97 -9.07
C PRO A 778 -30.58 6.98 -9.18
N ILE A 779 -30.90 5.69 -9.05
CA ILE A 779 -29.99 4.59 -9.38
C ILE A 779 -29.94 4.47 -10.91
N THR A 780 -28.77 4.69 -11.52
CA THR A 780 -28.60 4.72 -12.98
C THR A 780 -28.04 3.41 -13.54
N GLY A 781 -27.52 2.54 -12.69
CA GLY A 781 -26.95 1.23 -12.99
C GLY A 781 -26.47 0.56 -11.71
N GLY A 782 -26.03 -0.69 -11.82
CA GLY A 782 -25.55 -1.43 -10.67
C GLY A 782 -25.19 -2.88 -10.97
N ASN A 783 -24.80 -3.60 -9.93
CA ASN A 783 -24.48 -5.02 -9.96
C ASN A 783 -25.15 -5.75 -8.79
N VAL A 784 -25.42 -7.05 -8.96
CA VAL A 784 -25.96 -7.91 -7.90
C VAL A 784 -25.10 -9.17 -7.80
N SER A 785 -24.40 -9.30 -6.67
CA SER A 785 -23.65 -10.49 -6.28
C SER A 785 -24.42 -11.23 -5.19
N LEU A 786 -24.88 -12.44 -5.50
CA LEU A 786 -25.65 -13.30 -4.58
C LEU A 786 -24.82 -14.53 -4.20
N TYR A 787 -25.32 -15.34 -3.26
CA TYR A 787 -24.64 -16.56 -2.80
C TYR A 787 -23.29 -16.29 -2.12
N ASN A 788 -23.11 -15.08 -1.57
CA ASN A 788 -21.92 -14.73 -0.80
C ASN A 788 -21.95 -15.36 0.60
N GLU A 789 -21.70 -16.66 0.65
CA GLU A 789 -21.71 -17.43 1.88
C GLU A 789 -20.81 -18.66 1.76
N THR A 790 -20.32 -19.10 2.91
CA THR A 790 -19.48 -20.31 3.02
C THR A 790 -20.10 -21.28 4.01
N LEU A 791 -19.55 -22.50 4.10
CA LEU A 791 -19.95 -23.45 5.14
C LEU A 791 -18.94 -23.41 6.29
N ASP A 792 -19.44 -23.46 7.53
CA ASP A 792 -18.59 -23.69 8.71
C ASP A 792 -18.16 -25.16 8.83
N ASP A 793 -17.30 -25.47 9.81
CA ASP A 793 -16.79 -26.83 10.05
C ASP A 793 -17.91 -27.86 10.37
N GLN A 794 -19.11 -27.39 10.72
CA GLN A 794 -20.27 -28.21 11.03
C GLN A 794 -21.22 -28.33 9.82
N GLY A 795 -20.87 -27.71 8.68
CA GLY A 795 -21.67 -27.68 7.46
C GLY A 795 -22.80 -26.66 7.48
N ASN A 796 -22.83 -25.71 8.43
CA ASN A 796 -23.83 -24.66 8.45
C ASN A 796 -23.42 -23.48 7.57
N PRO A 797 -24.35 -22.86 6.83
CA PRO A 797 -24.08 -21.64 6.07
C PRO A 797 -23.69 -20.47 6.98
N LYS A 798 -22.59 -19.82 6.62
CA LYS A 798 -22.07 -18.58 7.18
C LYS A 798 -22.06 -17.52 6.07
N PRO A 799 -23.14 -16.73 5.93
CA PRO A 799 -23.19 -15.63 4.98
C PRO A 799 -22.35 -14.45 5.43
N ILE A 800 -21.93 -13.64 4.47
CA ILE A 800 -21.43 -12.29 4.74
C ILE A 800 -22.51 -11.44 5.43
N TYR A 801 -22.12 -10.31 6.01
CA TYR A 801 -23.12 -9.27 6.26
C TYR A 801 -23.72 -8.78 4.94
N PRO A 802 -25.02 -8.41 4.90
CA PRO A 802 -25.61 -7.80 3.71
C PRO A 802 -24.93 -6.46 3.42
N THR A 803 -24.38 -6.30 2.22
CA THR A 803 -23.50 -5.17 1.86
C THR A 803 -23.93 -4.53 0.54
N PRO A 804 -25.01 -3.72 0.56
CA PRO A 804 -25.43 -2.90 -0.57
C PRO A 804 -24.54 -1.66 -0.69
N VAL A 805 -23.43 -1.76 -1.41
CA VAL A 805 -22.49 -0.64 -1.61
C VAL A 805 -23.11 0.39 -2.53
N VAL A 806 -23.12 1.66 -2.11
CA VAL A 806 -23.62 2.78 -2.91
C VAL A 806 -22.43 3.60 -3.39
N GLY A 807 -22.22 3.64 -4.70
CA GLY A 807 -21.39 4.64 -5.34
C GLY A 807 -22.24 5.85 -5.71
N MET A 808 -21.87 7.05 -5.28
CA MET A 808 -22.62 8.27 -5.57
C MET A 808 -21.74 9.33 -6.21
N VAL A 809 -22.29 10.01 -7.22
CA VAL A 809 -21.64 11.15 -7.89
C VAL A 809 -22.38 12.44 -7.63
N GLY A 810 -21.64 13.54 -7.51
CA GLY A 810 -22.18 14.88 -7.29
C GLY A 810 -21.52 15.97 -8.12
N LEU A 811 -22.22 17.06 -8.35
CA LEU A 811 -21.74 18.21 -9.13
C LEU A 811 -21.06 19.24 -8.23
N ILE A 812 -19.85 19.67 -8.61
CA ILE A 812 -19.19 20.86 -8.08
C ILE A 812 -19.33 21.99 -9.12
N PRO A 813 -20.15 23.03 -8.85
CA PRO A 813 -20.30 24.14 -9.79
C PRO A 813 -19.07 25.02 -9.91
N ASN A 814 -18.26 25.11 -8.85
CA ASN A 814 -17.05 25.93 -8.79
C ASN A 814 -16.00 25.28 -7.89
N LEU A 815 -14.87 24.87 -8.46
CA LEU A 815 -13.72 24.26 -7.79
C LEU A 815 -12.98 25.22 -6.87
N ASP A 816 -13.18 26.54 -7.01
CA ASP A 816 -12.68 27.53 -6.04
C ASP A 816 -13.49 27.49 -4.72
N LYS A 817 -14.60 26.72 -4.69
CA LYS A 817 -15.56 26.63 -3.58
C LYS A 817 -15.72 25.18 -3.11
N ILE A 818 -14.61 24.57 -2.75
CA ILE A 818 -14.53 23.24 -2.15
C ILE A 818 -13.71 23.32 -0.87
N CYS A 819 -13.88 22.34 0.03
CA CYS A 819 -13.02 22.18 1.19
C CYS A 819 -12.72 20.72 1.46
N SER A 820 -11.74 20.47 2.33
CA SER A 820 -11.34 19.14 2.77
C SER A 820 -11.69 18.95 4.25
N GLN A 821 -11.54 17.74 4.79
CA GLN A 821 -11.99 17.42 6.15
C GLN A 821 -11.09 17.99 7.26
N GLY A 822 -9.83 18.29 6.95
CA GLY A 822 -8.85 18.74 7.93
C GLY A 822 -8.96 20.22 8.28
N TRP A 823 -8.76 20.56 9.56
CA TRP A 823 -8.70 21.95 10.01
C TRP A 823 -7.68 22.77 9.22
N LYS A 824 -8.02 24.02 8.89
CA LYS A 824 -7.17 24.87 8.04
C LYS A 824 -6.45 25.98 8.79
N ASN A 825 -7.16 26.70 9.67
CA ASN A 825 -6.64 27.91 10.31
C ASN A 825 -6.86 27.86 11.82
N GLU A 826 -5.83 28.23 12.58
CA GLU A 826 -5.95 28.44 14.03
C GLU A 826 -6.93 29.58 14.30
N GLY A 827 -7.80 29.42 15.31
CA GLY A 827 -8.79 30.42 15.68
C GLY A 827 -10.15 30.28 14.99
N ASP A 828 -10.26 29.45 13.94
CA ASP A 828 -11.53 29.10 13.29
C ASP A 828 -12.53 28.55 14.31
N LYS A 829 -13.81 28.85 14.13
CA LYS A 829 -14.89 28.40 15.02
C LYS A 829 -15.43 27.06 14.55
N ILE A 830 -15.50 26.11 15.47
CA ILE A 830 -15.96 24.75 15.19
C ILE A 830 -17.45 24.64 15.51
N TYR A 831 -18.24 24.15 14.55
CA TYR A 831 -19.67 23.90 14.71
C TYR A 831 -20.00 22.46 14.36
N LEU A 832 -21.00 21.91 15.03
CA LEU A 832 -21.72 20.70 14.63
C LEU A 832 -23.06 21.12 14.03
N LEU A 833 -23.31 20.70 12.79
CA LEU A 833 -24.58 20.88 12.10
C LEU A 833 -25.44 19.63 12.26
N GLY A 834 -26.74 19.83 12.48
CA GLY A 834 -27.74 18.77 12.56
C GLY A 834 -27.97 18.24 13.97
N LEU A 835 -27.96 16.91 14.12
CA LEU A 835 -28.31 16.28 15.40
C LEU A 835 -27.39 16.79 16.54
N PRO A 836 -27.95 17.25 17.67
CA PRO A 836 -27.15 17.81 18.76
C PRO A 836 -26.30 16.75 19.45
N VAL A 837 -25.30 17.17 20.22
CA VAL A 837 -24.40 16.26 20.96
C VAL A 837 -25.15 15.33 21.94
N GLN A 838 -26.26 15.82 22.54
CA GLN A 838 -27.20 15.00 23.32
C GLN A 838 -28.44 14.73 22.45
N SER A 839 -28.41 13.71 21.59
CA SER A 839 -29.49 13.41 20.64
C SER A 839 -29.72 11.92 20.41
N GLN A 840 -30.50 11.58 19.37
CA GLN A 840 -30.85 10.24 18.92
C GLN A 840 -29.69 9.51 18.20
N VAL A 841 -28.45 9.79 18.58
CA VAL A 841 -27.31 8.94 18.21
C VAL A 841 -27.39 7.65 19.03
N ALA A 842 -26.83 6.57 18.50
CA ALA A 842 -26.95 5.26 19.13
C ALA A 842 -25.62 4.51 19.15
N LEU A 843 -25.43 3.71 20.19
CA LEU A 843 -24.36 2.70 20.23
C LEU A 843 -24.72 1.41 19.50
N GLY A 844 -25.98 1.24 19.09
CA GLY A 844 -26.44 0.05 18.37
C GLY A 844 -25.77 -0.07 17.00
N GLY A 845 -25.02 -1.15 16.78
CA GLY A 845 -24.27 -1.38 15.54
C GLY A 845 -22.98 -0.56 15.39
N SER A 846 -22.61 0.24 16.39
CA SER A 846 -21.48 1.17 16.27
C SER A 846 -20.11 0.50 16.33
N GLU A 847 -19.09 1.18 15.79
CA GLU A 847 -17.70 0.76 15.88
C GLU A 847 -17.23 0.71 17.33
N TYR A 848 -17.72 1.62 18.18
CA TYR A 848 -17.49 1.57 19.62
C TYR A 848 -17.96 0.24 20.24
N LEU A 849 -19.21 -0.16 19.98
CA LEU A 849 -19.76 -1.37 20.57
C LEU A 849 -19.06 -2.64 20.04
N ALA A 850 -18.80 -2.67 18.73
CA ALA A 850 -18.15 -3.79 18.07
C ALA A 850 -16.68 -3.94 18.50
N THR A 851 -15.93 -2.84 18.58
CA THR A 851 -14.49 -2.89 18.85
C THR A 851 -14.18 -3.01 20.34
N ILE A 852 -14.82 -2.19 21.18
CA ILE A 852 -14.51 -2.13 22.62
C ILE A 852 -15.17 -3.27 23.38
N HIS A 853 -16.44 -3.56 23.06
CA HIS A 853 -17.25 -4.56 23.78
C HIS A 853 -17.43 -5.87 23.02
N LYS A 854 -16.81 -6.01 21.83
CA LYS A 854 -16.89 -7.22 20.98
C LYS A 854 -18.33 -7.67 20.75
N THR A 855 -19.23 -6.70 20.56
CA THR A 855 -20.68 -6.93 20.47
C THR A 855 -21.25 -6.26 19.23
N VAL A 856 -22.01 -7.00 18.43
CA VAL A 856 -22.80 -6.46 17.31
C VAL A 856 -24.27 -6.67 17.65
N ALA A 857 -24.90 -5.62 18.19
CA ALA A 857 -26.28 -5.65 18.67
C ALA A 857 -26.86 -4.23 18.72
N GLY A 858 -28.13 -4.12 19.13
CA GLY A 858 -28.87 -2.88 19.17
C GLY A 858 -29.53 -2.55 17.83
N LYS A 859 -30.44 -1.57 17.87
CA LYS A 859 -31.01 -1.00 16.65
C LYS A 859 -30.08 0.08 16.12
N PRO A 860 -29.76 0.08 14.81
CA PRO A 860 -29.09 1.21 14.17
C PRO A 860 -29.94 2.50 14.33
N PRO A 861 -29.30 3.68 14.27
CA PRO A 861 -30.00 4.96 14.29
C PRO A 861 -30.97 5.07 13.10
N GLN A 862 -32.11 5.72 13.34
CA GLN A 862 -33.11 5.97 12.28
C GLN A 862 -32.70 7.17 11.43
N VAL A 863 -32.92 7.08 10.12
CA VAL A 863 -32.61 8.18 9.19
C VAL A 863 -33.74 9.18 9.14
N ASP A 864 -33.44 10.44 9.42
CA ASP A 864 -34.32 11.60 9.22
C ASP A 864 -33.90 12.33 7.93
N PHE A 865 -34.59 12.04 6.82
CA PHE A 865 -34.27 12.65 5.53
C PHE A 865 -34.58 14.15 5.44
N ASP A 866 -35.54 14.65 6.23
CA ASP A 866 -35.80 16.09 6.29
C ASP A 866 -34.61 16.82 6.90
N LEU A 867 -34.06 16.25 7.99
CA LEU A 867 -32.87 16.79 8.63
C LEU A 867 -31.63 16.64 7.74
N GLU A 868 -31.41 15.47 7.13
CA GLU A 868 -30.31 15.24 6.17
C GLU A 868 -30.30 16.30 5.06
N ARG A 869 -31.44 16.51 4.38
CA ARG A 869 -31.55 17.52 3.32
C ARG A 869 -31.15 18.91 3.78
N ARG A 870 -31.65 19.33 4.95
CA ARG A 870 -31.39 20.68 5.49
C ARG A 870 -29.93 20.85 5.89
N VAL A 871 -29.35 19.86 6.58
CA VAL A 871 -27.95 19.90 7.05
C VAL A 871 -26.99 19.92 5.87
N GLN A 872 -27.18 19.01 4.92
CA GLN A 872 -26.37 18.92 3.72
C GLN A 872 -26.47 20.20 2.87
N ALA A 873 -27.67 20.75 2.68
CA ALA A 873 -27.86 22.01 1.95
C ALA A 873 -27.17 23.20 2.63
N ALA A 874 -27.24 23.29 3.96
CA ALA A 874 -26.58 24.34 4.72
C ALA A 874 -25.05 24.25 4.64
N CYS A 875 -24.49 23.03 4.72
CA CYS A 875 -23.06 22.78 4.53
C CYS A 875 -22.60 23.26 3.14
N ARG A 876 -23.25 22.79 2.07
CA ARG A 876 -22.94 23.22 0.69
C ARG A 876 -23.04 24.74 0.53
N PHE A 877 -24.05 25.37 1.12
CA PHE A 877 -24.21 26.81 1.07
C PHE A 877 -23.05 27.54 1.76
N GLY A 878 -22.68 27.14 2.98
CA GLY A 878 -21.58 27.77 3.72
C GLY A 878 -20.22 27.63 3.01
N ILE A 879 -19.96 26.48 2.38
CA ILE A 879 -18.76 26.27 1.54
C ILE A 879 -18.78 27.22 0.33
N ARG A 880 -19.92 27.33 -0.37
CA ARG A 880 -20.07 28.22 -1.55
C ARG A 880 -19.88 29.71 -1.21
N GLN A 881 -20.26 30.13 0.00
CA GLN A 881 -20.01 31.49 0.49
C GLN A 881 -18.58 31.70 1.00
N SER A 882 -17.75 30.65 1.09
CA SER A 882 -16.44 30.67 1.75
C SER A 882 -16.50 31.07 3.22
N TRP A 883 -17.61 30.76 3.89
CA TRP A 883 -17.72 30.89 5.35
C TRP A 883 -17.06 29.68 6.05
N ILE A 884 -17.18 28.51 5.43
CA ILE A 884 -16.62 27.25 5.91
C ILE A 884 -15.24 27.04 5.26
N ASN A 885 -14.24 26.72 6.07
CA ASN A 885 -12.88 26.38 5.64
C ASN A 885 -12.66 24.86 5.53
N SER A 886 -13.37 24.07 6.35
CA SER A 886 -13.31 22.62 6.35
C SER A 886 -14.64 22.03 6.80
N ALA A 887 -14.99 20.86 6.28
CA ALA A 887 -16.20 20.14 6.64
C ALA A 887 -15.91 18.64 6.64
N HIS A 888 -16.43 17.94 7.64
CA HIS A 888 -16.28 16.50 7.81
C HIS A 888 -17.56 15.94 8.40
N ASP A 889 -18.02 14.83 7.88
CA ASP A 889 -19.17 14.12 8.40
C ASP A 889 -18.84 13.42 9.75
N SER A 890 -19.86 12.94 10.48
CA SER A 890 -19.66 12.24 11.78
C SER A 890 -20.32 10.87 11.76
N ALA A 891 -19.63 9.94 11.10
CA ALA A 891 -20.01 8.56 10.87
C ALA A 891 -19.43 7.60 11.95
N GLU A 892 -18.64 6.59 11.54
CA GLU A 892 -18.09 5.54 12.42
C GLU A 892 -17.27 6.10 13.58
N GLY A 893 -17.50 5.58 14.78
CA GLY A 893 -16.83 6.03 15.99
C GLY A 893 -17.30 7.39 16.52
N GLY A 894 -18.24 8.05 15.82
CA GLY A 894 -18.98 9.20 16.32
C GLY A 894 -18.20 10.52 16.39
N LEU A 895 -18.67 11.42 17.24
CA LEU A 895 -18.20 12.82 17.28
C LEU A 895 -16.73 12.94 17.67
N ALA A 896 -16.27 12.16 18.64
CA ALA A 896 -14.90 12.24 19.12
C ALA A 896 -13.89 11.79 18.06
N VAL A 897 -14.24 10.76 17.28
CA VAL A 897 -13.41 10.26 16.17
C VAL A 897 -13.38 11.29 15.03
N ALA A 898 -14.53 11.79 14.59
CA ALA A 898 -14.59 12.81 13.54
C ALA A 898 -13.77 14.08 13.90
N LEU A 899 -13.85 14.55 15.16
CA LEU A 899 -13.00 15.65 15.62
C LEU A 899 -11.50 15.33 15.57
N ALA A 900 -11.12 14.10 15.92
CA ALA A 900 -9.73 13.65 15.85
C ALA A 900 -9.25 13.53 14.40
N GLU A 901 -10.08 13.03 13.49
CA GLU A 901 -9.77 12.94 12.06
C GLU A 901 -9.56 14.33 11.44
N CYS A 902 -10.39 15.31 11.80
CA CYS A 902 -10.17 16.69 11.38
C CYS A 902 -8.85 17.28 11.91
N CYS A 903 -8.47 16.96 13.16
CA CYS A 903 -7.17 17.32 13.73
C CYS A 903 -6.02 16.68 12.95
N LEU A 904 -6.12 15.38 12.67
CA LEU A 904 -5.10 14.57 12.01
C LEU A 904 -4.89 14.93 10.55
N SER A 905 -5.97 15.16 9.80
CA SER A 905 -5.93 15.56 8.40
C SER A 905 -5.52 17.03 8.22
N GLY A 906 -5.77 17.87 9.23
CA GLY A 906 -5.38 19.28 9.24
C GLY A 906 -3.99 19.56 9.83
N GLU A 907 -3.38 18.57 10.49
CA GLU A 907 -2.20 18.75 11.35
C GLU A 907 -2.36 19.85 12.43
N MET A 908 -3.54 19.94 13.05
CA MET A 908 -3.92 21.01 13.97
C MET A 908 -4.60 20.45 15.23
N GLY A 909 -4.70 21.26 16.28
CA GLY A 909 -5.42 20.94 17.51
C GLY A 909 -6.86 21.47 17.50
N ALA A 910 -7.62 21.13 18.54
CA ALA A 910 -8.94 21.69 18.78
C ALA A 910 -9.28 21.72 20.28
N THR A 911 -9.89 22.83 20.72
CA THR A 911 -10.53 22.93 22.04
C THR A 911 -12.03 22.90 21.86
N ILE A 912 -12.67 21.86 22.41
CA ILE A 912 -14.11 21.61 22.36
C ILE A 912 -14.71 21.75 23.77
N VAL A 913 -15.80 22.50 23.84
CA VAL A 913 -16.58 22.75 25.06
C VAL A 913 -18.00 22.26 24.84
N LEU A 914 -18.34 21.14 25.47
CA LEU A 914 -19.66 20.55 25.42
C LEU A 914 -20.59 21.34 26.37
N ASN A 915 -21.64 21.93 25.80
CA ASN A 915 -22.64 22.67 26.55
C ASN A 915 -23.63 21.70 27.22
N LEU A 916 -23.20 21.07 28.32
CA LEU A 916 -23.98 20.13 29.12
C LEU A 916 -24.41 20.79 30.45
N PRO A 917 -25.53 20.37 31.06
CA PRO A 917 -25.94 20.84 32.39
C PRO A 917 -24.87 20.57 33.45
N SER A 918 -24.66 21.46 34.42
CA SER A 918 -23.55 21.38 35.40
C SER A 918 -23.55 20.17 36.35
N GLN A 919 -24.65 19.41 36.41
CA GLN A 919 -24.75 18.16 37.17
C GLN A 919 -25.38 17.09 36.30
N GLN A 920 -24.57 16.08 35.97
CA GLN A 920 -24.96 14.90 35.23
C GLN A 920 -25.33 13.79 36.21
N PRO A 921 -26.33 12.95 35.89
CA PRO A 921 -26.61 11.75 36.69
C PRO A 921 -25.38 10.82 36.71
N GLU A 922 -25.24 10.02 37.78
CA GLU A 922 -24.09 9.10 37.95
C GLU A 922 -23.89 8.14 36.75
N ASN A 923 -24.97 7.78 36.05
CA ASN A 923 -24.96 6.93 34.86
C ASN A 923 -25.17 7.71 33.54
N PHE A 924 -24.65 8.93 33.45
CA PHE A 924 -24.71 9.68 32.19
C PHE A 924 -23.96 8.93 31.06
N GLN A 925 -24.58 8.88 29.88
CA GLN A 925 -24.11 8.08 28.73
C GLN A 925 -23.00 8.82 27.97
N TRP A 926 -21.85 8.99 28.62
CA TRP A 926 -20.67 9.65 28.05
C TRP A 926 -20.15 8.94 26.79
N ASP A 927 -20.20 7.61 26.79
CA ASP A 927 -19.88 6.76 25.64
C ASP A 927 -20.77 7.06 24.44
N GLU A 928 -22.09 7.10 24.62
CA GLU A 928 -23.03 7.41 23.53
C GLU A 928 -22.87 8.85 23.04
N LEU A 929 -22.59 9.80 23.95
CA LEU A 929 -22.33 11.19 23.58
C LEU A 929 -21.08 11.33 22.69
N LEU A 930 -20.00 10.63 23.03
CA LEU A 930 -18.70 10.76 22.36
C LEU A 930 -18.60 9.89 21.11
N PHE A 931 -19.09 8.65 21.21
CA PHE A 931 -18.88 7.59 20.22
C PHE A 931 -20.19 7.00 19.65
N GLY A 932 -21.33 7.58 20.02
CA GLY A 932 -22.60 7.28 19.37
C GLY A 932 -22.59 7.74 17.92
N GLU A 933 -23.12 6.88 17.07
CA GLU A 933 -23.18 7.07 15.63
C GLU A 933 -24.62 7.43 15.23
N GLY A 934 -24.76 8.21 14.16
CA GLY A 934 -26.04 8.71 13.70
C GLY A 934 -25.89 9.64 12.51
N GLY A 935 -26.92 9.67 11.67
CA GLY A 935 -26.94 10.50 10.47
C GLY A 935 -27.10 11.99 10.75
N ALA A 936 -27.10 12.78 9.67
CA ALA A 936 -27.28 14.22 9.66
C ALA A 936 -26.39 14.97 10.66
N ARG A 937 -25.11 14.62 10.73
CA ARG A 937 -24.10 15.33 11.51
C ARG A 937 -22.91 15.69 10.63
N ILE A 938 -22.59 16.98 10.56
CA ILE A 938 -21.41 17.50 9.86
C ILE A 938 -20.71 18.48 10.78
N ILE A 939 -19.41 18.29 10.99
CA ILE A 939 -18.55 19.21 11.71
C ILE A 939 -17.92 20.17 10.72
N VAL A 940 -17.94 21.47 11.01
CA VAL A 940 -17.40 22.50 10.13
C VAL A 940 -16.50 23.48 10.89
N SER A 941 -15.42 23.93 10.26
CA SER A 941 -14.63 25.08 10.73
C SER A 941 -15.03 26.34 9.97
N VAL A 942 -15.28 27.42 10.68
CA VAL A 942 -15.82 28.68 10.14
C VAL A 942 -14.87 29.83 10.43
N VAL A 943 -14.66 30.66 9.41
CA VAL A 943 -13.80 31.85 9.50
C VAL A 943 -14.35 32.81 10.58
N PRO A 944 -13.54 33.30 11.53
CA PRO A 944 -14.03 34.17 12.61
C PRO A 944 -14.72 35.45 12.14
N SER A 945 -14.30 36.03 11.00
CA SER A 945 -14.93 37.24 10.44
C SER A 945 -16.33 36.98 9.88
N GLU A 946 -16.64 35.75 9.50
CA GLU A 946 -17.92 35.35 8.90
C GLU A 946 -18.87 34.72 9.94
N GLN A 947 -18.46 34.64 11.21
CA GLN A 947 -19.20 33.96 12.26
C GLN A 947 -20.64 34.48 12.41
N GLU A 948 -20.82 35.80 12.42
CA GLU A 948 -22.14 36.42 12.59
C GLU A 948 -23.08 36.11 11.42
N ALA A 949 -22.57 36.23 10.19
CA ALA A 949 -23.34 35.90 8.99
C ALA A 949 -23.73 34.41 8.95
N TRP A 950 -22.80 33.54 9.34
CA TRP A 950 -23.04 32.10 9.44
C TRP A 950 -24.10 31.75 10.50
N GLU A 951 -24.01 32.30 11.70
CA GLU A 951 -24.96 32.03 12.78
C GLU A 951 -26.37 32.55 12.44
N ILE A 952 -26.50 33.71 11.77
CA ILE A 952 -27.78 34.21 11.26
C ILE A 952 -28.37 33.23 10.24
N PHE A 953 -27.57 32.80 9.26
CA PHE A 953 -28.00 31.84 8.25
C PHE A 953 -28.45 30.51 8.89
N LEU A 954 -27.69 30.00 9.85
CA LEU A 954 -28.04 28.78 10.59
C LEU A 954 -29.31 28.97 11.41
N GLN A 955 -29.53 30.12 12.03
CA GLN A 955 -30.75 30.41 12.78
C GLN A 955 -31.99 30.44 11.87
N GLU A 956 -31.85 30.86 10.60
CA GLU A 956 -32.95 30.88 9.64
C GLU A 956 -33.23 29.49 9.02
N ASN A 957 -32.19 28.71 8.72
CA ASN A 957 -32.30 27.49 7.92
C ASN A 957 -32.17 26.18 8.73
N LEU A 958 -31.41 26.23 9.83
CA LEU A 958 -31.13 25.12 10.74
C LEU A 958 -31.51 25.43 12.19
N CYS A 959 -32.50 26.29 12.42
CA CYS A 959 -32.96 26.66 13.76
C CYS A 959 -33.10 25.45 14.70
N GLY A 960 -32.36 25.47 15.82
CA GLY A 960 -32.42 24.44 16.87
C GLY A 960 -31.68 23.13 16.56
N VAL A 961 -31.03 23.01 15.41
CA VAL A 961 -30.29 21.82 14.97
C VAL A 961 -28.87 22.18 14.48
N TRP A 962 -28.17 22.97 15.30
CA TRP A 962 -26.73 23.24 15.18
C TRP A 962 -26.17 23.64 16.54
N GLN A 963 -24.86 23.46 16.74
CA GLN A 963 -24.17 23.79 17.98
C GLN A 963 -22.78 24.32 17.71
N LYS A 964 -22.41 25.43 18.36
CA LYS A 964 -21.01 25.87 18.43
C LYS A 964 -20.28 25.02 19.45
N LEU A 965 -19.25 24.31 19.00
CA LEU A 965 -18.50 23.37 19.82
C LEU A 965 -17.23 23.98 20.40
N GLY A 966 -16.52 24.81 19.63
CA GLY A 966 -15.18 25.17 20.04
C GLY A 966 -14.40 26.02 19.06
N THR A 967 -13.07 25.93 19.16
CA THR A 967 -12.12 26.66 18.31
C THR A 967 -10.98 25.73 17.88
N VAL A 968 -10.53 25.89 16.63
CA VAL A 968 -9.31 25.23 16.11
C VAL A 968 -8.08 25.84 16.79
N GLU A 969 -7.14 24.98 17.20
CA GLU A 969 -5.93 25.34 17.94
C GLU A 969 -4.68 24.90 17.17
N SER A 970 -3.51 25.33 17.65
CA SER A 970 -2.23 24.82 17.14
C SER A 970 -2.07 23.32 17.41
N LYS A 971 -1.27 22.65 16.58
CA LYS A 971 -0.98 21.21 16.65
C LYS A 971 -0.57 20.74 18.04
N GLU A 972 0.24 21.53 18.76
CA GLU A 972 0.78 21.21 20.08
C GLU A 972 -0.29 21.14 21.18
N LYS A 973 -1.48 21.70 20.93
CA LYS A 973 -2.61 21.62 21.87
C LYS A 973 -3.36 20.31 21.79
N GLY A 974 -3.17 19.52 20.72
CA GLY A 974 -3.88 18.26 20.51
C GLY A 974 -5.41 18.43 20.48
N LEU A 975 -6.14 17.37 20.80
CA LEU A 975 -7.60 17.40 20.93
C LEU A 975 -8.00 17.42 22.40
N LYS A 976 -8.70 18.50 22.80
CA LYS A 976 -9.26 18.66 24.14
C LYS A 976 -10.76 18.78 24.09
N ILE A 977 -11.47 17.88 24.78
CA ILE A 977 -12.91 17.91 24.96
C ILE A 977 -13.21 18.07 26.45
N SER A 978 -14.00 19.11 26.78
CA SER A 978 -14.35 19.45 28.16
C SER A 978 -15.80 19.89 28.29
N THR A 979 -16.33 19.87 29.50
CA THR A 979 -17.64 20.45 29.83
C THR A 979 -17.55 21.98 30.02
N ILE A 980 -18.69 22.65 30.08
CA ILE A 980 -18.77 24.10 30.32
C ILE A 980 -18.17 24.55 31.66
N ASP A 981 -18.14 23.68 32.67
CA ASP A 981 -17.48 23.89 33.96
C ASP A 981 -16.01 23.44 33.97
N HIS A 982 -15.43 23.24 32.78
CA HIS A 982 -14.02 22.91 32.53
C HIS A 982 -13.58 21.55 33.08
N GLN A 983 -14.50 20.60 33.28
CA GLN A 983 -14.12 19.21 33.56
C GLN A 983 -13.59 18.59 32.27
N SER A 984 -12.38 18.05 32.33
CA SER A 984 -11.72 17.43 31.18
C SER A 984 -12.27 16.02 30.93
N ILE A 985 -12.67 15.72 29.70
CA ILE A 985 -13.20 14.41 29.29
C ILE A 985 -12.15 13.68 28.45
N ILE A 986 -11.65 14.35 27.40
CA ILE A 986 -10.55 13.88 26.55
C ILE A 986 -9.50 14.99 26.48
N ASN A 987 -8.23 14.64 26.60
CA ASN A 987 -7.11 15.55 26.42
C ASN A 987 -5.92 14.77 25.87
N VAL A 988 -5.92 14.57 24.56
CA VAL A 988 -4.94 13.73 23.86
C VAL A 988 -4.07 14.61 22.98
N ASN A 989 -2.75 14.38 23.01
CA ASN A 989 -1.84 15.10 22.14
C ASN A 989 -1.95 14.60 20.69
N TYR A 990 -1.43 15.40 19.75
CA TYR A 990 -1.47 15.06 18.34
C TYR A 990 -0.67 13.79 18.03
N GLU A 991 0.50 13.62 18.64
CA GLU A 991 1.43 12.53 18.34
C GLU A 991 0.83 11.15 18.61
N LEU A 992 0.12 10.98 19.74
CA LEU A 992 -0.53 9.70 20.08
C LEU A 992 -1.69 9.37 19.14
N MET A 993 -2.50 10.38 18.77
CA MET A 993 -3.57 10.19 17.78
C MET A 993 -2.96 9.80 16.43
N SER A 994 -1.90 10.50 16.01
CA SER A 994 -1.21 10.26 14.73
C SER A 994 -0.59 8.87 14.68
N GLU A 995 0.08 8.44 15.76
CA GLU A 995 0.64 7.10 15.87
C GLU A 995 -0.44 6.02 15.77
N SER A 996 -1.57 6.20 16.46
CA SER A 996 -2.68 5.23 16.44
C SER A 996 -3.36 5.16 15.08
N TYR A 997 -3.64 6.32 14.48
CA TYR A 997 -4.43 6.42 13.24
C TYR A 997 -3.65 6.04 11.98
N TYR A 998 -2.41 6.52 11.81
CA TYR A 998 -1.66 6.30 10.57
C TYR A 998 -0.91 4.96 10.53
N ASN A 999 -0.66 4.32 11.68
CA ASN A 999 0.15 3.09 11.74
C ASN A 999 -0.65 1.81 11.94
N ALA A 1000 -1.96 1.88 12.14
CA ALA A 1000 -2.81 0.72 12.38
C ALA A 1000 -2.96 -0.20 11.15
N ILE A 1001 -3.04 0.39 9.96
CA ILE A 1001 -3.09 -0.35 8.70
C ILE A 1001 -1.71 -0.29 8.06
N ARG A 1002 -0.98 -1.40 8.13
CA ARG A 1002 0.27 -1.59 7.38
C ARG A 1002 0.01 -2.67 6.34
N PHE A 1003 -0.32 -2.24 5.12
CA PHE A 1003 -0.27 -3.15 3.98
C PHE A 1003 1.19 -3.42 3.65
N PHE A 1004 1.55 -4.69 3.73
CA PHE A 1004 2.82 -5.18 3.23
C PHE A 1004 2.71 -5.24 1.70
N GLY A 1005 3.12 -4.15 1.04
CA GLY A 1005 3.30 -4.12 -0.41
C GLY A 1005 4.45 -5.06 -0.80
N LYS A 1006 4.23 -5.80 -1.89
CA LYS A 1006 5.17 -6.76 -2.48
C LYS A 1006 6.56 -6.20 -2.76
#